data_AF-A0A1H8L9C2-F1
#
_entry.id   AF-A0A1H8L9C2-F1
#
_cell.length_a   1.000
_cell.length_b   1.000
_cell.length_c   1.000
_cell.angle_alpha   90.00
_cell.angle_beta   90.00
_cell.angle_gamma   90.00
#
_symmetry.space_group_name_H-M   'P 1'
#
loop_
_entity.id
_entity.type
_entity.pdbx_description
1 polymer ?
#
loop_
_entity_poly.entity_id
_entity_poly.type
_entity_poly.pdbx_seq_one_letter_code
_entity_poly.pdbx_strand_id
1 'polypeptide(L)'
;MSDQMLRLFAPRAVPRREKFVSVGRHLIEQGTIAPWQLFHALDRQSGWNASLTDILRARGWIDEDQALDALAGFHTAQKVDLSRDPPDPRLAGLLSPEFCLHHSVLPWASLGGLVMLVTSRPDRIAELRAVLPANLRGALVAVAREDDIRAHITRIHRRHLTRSAEARVPPGESCRGWRGPGSRHVMFLSAAVAAPVLVAWTAPGAVFAAFLALALLTLFLSSGLKVAAFIARLQRGFSREPARMPEGALWPRISVLVPLYREREIAGALISRLSRLRYPAALLDVLLVLEERDDMTREAIEKARLPDWIQVIEVPAGSGLTTKPRALNYALDFCRGEIIGIWDAEDAPQADQLEHVARRFAIAPPEVGCLQGILDYYNPYTNWISRCFTIEYSTWFRVILPGIARMGFAVPLGGTTVFLRREAIERVNRWDAHNVTEDADLGIRLARYGYRTDLIHTVTYEEANCRPWRWIRQRSRWLKGYMVTYLVHMRRPRQLLRQLGHRRFWGFQLFFGTAILQFLLAPLIWCFWLILFGLPVPQDIAFTQFVTPTVTAAILTTTAVDALVALFAISRQGRGRLMPWVITMPFYFPMATVAAYKALLELVVAPFYWDKTDHGQTPEGQSALRSDIAPVKFQPGHESL
;
A
#
# COMPACT_ATOMS: atom_id res chain seq x y z
N MET A 1 -60.17 13.06 3.68
CA MET A 1 -59.83 14.03 4.73
C MET A 1 -58.34 14.26 4.69
N SER A 2 -57.96 15.51 4.49
CA SER A 2 -56.59 15.97 4.27
C SER A 2 -55.74 15.77 5.52
N ASP A 3 -54.57 15.17 5.35
CA ASP A 3 -53.43 15.50 6.20
C ASP A 3 -52.24 15.87 5.30
N GLN A 4 -52.43 16.99 4.59
CA GLN A 4 -51.35 17.76 3.96
C GLN A 4 -50.73 18.67 5.04
N MET A 5 -50.23 18.09 6.12
CA MET A 5 -49.32 18.81 7.00
C MET A 5 -47.98 18.95 6.28
N LEU A 6 -47.92 19.96 5.40
CA LEU A 6 -46.71 20.71 5.09
C LEU A 6 -46.07 21.11 6.43
N ARG A 7 -45.14 20.28 6.93
CA ARG A 7 -44.19 20.73 7.95
C ARG A 7 -43.25 21.69 7.25
N LEU A 8 -43.71 22.93 7.10
CA LEU A 8 -42.85 24.07 6.85
C LEU A 8 -41.83 24.09 7.99
N PHE A 9 -40.59 23.71 7.68
CA PHE A 9 -39.47 24.03 8.54
C PHE A 9 -39.49 25.54 8.72
N ALA A 10 -39.94 26.01 9.88
CA ALA A 10 -39.66 27.36 10.28
C ALA A 10 -38.13 27.42 10.42
N PRO A 11 -37.39 28.13 9.53
CA PRO A 11 -35.97 28.34 9.75
C PRO A 11 -35.83 28.98 11.13
N ARG A 12 -35.18 28.29 12.07
CA ARG A 12 -34.86 28.92 13.34
C ARG A 12 -33.84 29.99 13.03
N ALA A 13 -34.23 31.25 13.20
CA ALA A 13 -33.33 32.37 13.05
C ALA A 13 -32.12 32.12 13.95
N VAL A 14 -30.92 32.03 13.36
CA VAL A 14 -29.69 32.09 14.12
C VAL A 14 -29.67 33.49 14.76
N PRO A 15 -29.58 33.61 16.10
CA PRO A 15 -29.56 34.91 16.74
C PRO A 15 -28.43 35.75 16.14
N ARG A 16 -28.79 36.92 15.61
CA ARG A 16 -27.88 37.84 14.92
C ARG A 16 -26.87 38.37 15.94
N ARG A 17 -25.69 37.77 16.05
CA ARG A 17 -24.60 38.32 16.87
C ARG A 17 -23.93 39.46 16.10
N GLU A 18 -23.97 40.66 16.67
CA GLU A 18 -23.54 41.93 16.05
C GLU A 18 -22.01 42.07 15.83
N LYS A 19 -21.20 41.04 16.06
CA LYS A 19 -19.77 41.06 15.76
C LYS A 19 -19.36 39.73 15.16
N PHE A 20 -18.70 39.75 14.01
CA PHE A 20 -17.97 38.59 13.46
C PHE A 20 -16.78 38.28 14.38
N VAL A 21 -17.06 37.56 15.46
CA VAL A 21 -16.07 37.06 16.40
C VAL A 21 -15.40 35.87 15.72
N SER A 22 -14.07 35.91 15.53
CA SER A 22 -13.34 34.77 14.97
C SER A 22 -13.58 33.49 15.79
N VAL A 23 -13.51 32.32 15.17
CA VAL A 23 -13.71 31.01 15.84
C VAL A 23 -12.89 30.91 17.12
N GLY A 24 -11.62 31.34 17.08
CA GLY A 24 -10.74 31.34 18.26
C GLY A 24 -11.21 32.27 19.37
N ARG A 25 -11.70 33.47 19.04
CA ARG A 25 -12.21 34.41 20.04
C ARG A 25 -13.53 33.91 20.64
N HIS A 26 -14.38 33.25 19.85
CA HIS A 26 -15.60 32.63 20.33
C HIS A 26 -15.31 31.56 21.39
N LEU A 27 -14.32 30.69 21.12
CA LEU A 27 -13.87 29.66 22.07
C LEU A 27 -13.25 30.24 23.35
N ILE A 28 -12.56 31.39 23.28
CA ILE A 28 -12.05 32.09 24.46
C ILE A 28 -13.20 32.73 25.27
N GLU A 29 -14.14 33.40 24.61
CA GLU A 29 -15.28 34.05 25.27
C GLU A 29 -16.20 33.03 25.96
N GLN A 30 -16.26 31.79 25.46
CA GLN A 30 -16.95 30.67 26.09
C GLN A 30 -16.15 29.98 27.21
N GLY A 31 -14.89 30.37 27.42
CA GLY A 31 -14.00 29.74 28.40
C GLY A 31 -13.55 28.33 28.02
N THR A 32 -13.74 27.92 26.75
CA THR A 32 -13.35 26.58 26.27
C THR A 32 -11.84 26.46 26.11
N ILE A 33 -11.17 27.53 25.66
CA ILE A 33 -9.71 27.57 25.50
C ILE A 33 -9.11 28.85 26.11
N ALA A 34 -7.86 28.76 26.54
CA ALA A 34 -7.05 29.88 26.99
C ALA A 34 -6.41 30.64 25.80
N PRO A 35 -6.09 31.94 25.96
CA PRO A 35 -5.46 32.74 24.91
C PRO A 35 -4.14 32.17 24.37
N TRP A 36 -3.32 31.55 25.23
CA TRP A 36 -2.05 30.95 24.80
C TRP A 36 -2.26 29.69 23.93
N GLN A 37 -3.36 28.94 24.14
CA GLN A 37 -3.72 27.80 23.29
C GLN A 37 -4.10 28.28 21.89
N LEU A 38 -4.84 29.39 21.79
CA LEU A 38 -5.17 30.02 20.51
C LEU A 38 -3.89 30.51 19.80
N PHE A 39 -2.99 31.20 20.50
CA PHE A 39 -1.73 31.67 19.91
C PHE A 39 -0.90 30.49 19.38
N HIS A 40 -0.74 29.43 20.16
CA HIS A 40 -0.04 28.22 19.72
C HIS A 40 -0.71 27.61 18.48
N ALA A 41 -2.04 27.52 18.44
CA ALA A 41 -2.73 26.92 17.31
C ALA A 41 -2.62 27.77 16.03
N LEU A 42 -2.67 29.10 16.14
CA LEU A 42 -2.46 30.02 15.02
C LEU A 42 -1.03 29.97 14.49
N ASP A 43 -0.03 29.88 15.38
CA ASP A 43 1.38 29.69 14.98
C ASP A 43 1.54 28.44 14.13
N ARG A 44 0.97 27.30 14.56
CA ARG A 44 1.02 26.05 13.80
C ARG A 44 0.22 26.11 12.49
N GLN A 45 -0.93 26.77 12.50
CA GLN A 45 -1.78 26.93 11.31
C GLN A 45 -1.02 27.59 10.14
N SER A 46 -0.06 28.47 10.42
CA SER A 46 0.74 29.13 9.37
C SER A 46 1.58 28.18 8.52
N GLY A 47 1.98 27.03 9.10
CA GLY A 47 2.84 26.05 8.44
C GLY A 47 2.17 24.72 8.16
N TRP A 48 0.94 24.49 8.62
CA TRP A 48 0.24 23.20 8.50
C TRP A 48 -1.00 23.34 7.62
N ASN A 49 -1.25 22.37 6.73
CA ASN A 49 -2.55 22.30 6.05
C ASN A 49 -3.64 21.73 6.99
N ALA A 50 -3.93 22.46 8.06
CA ALA A 50 -4.91 22.11 9.08
C ALA A 50 -5.74 23.34 9.46
N SER A 51 -7.01 23.15 9.79
CA SER A 51 -7.82 24.23 10.34
C SER A 51 -7.45 24.51 11.81
N LEU A 52 -7.87 25.67 12.32
CA LEU A 52 -7.69 25.99 13.74
C LEU A 52 -8.34 24.92 14.63
N THR A 53 -9.55 24.47 14.29
CA THR A 53 -10.26 23.43 15.03
C THR A 53 -9.56 22.07 14.95
N ASP A 54 -8.96 21.70 13.80
CA ASP A 54 -8.17 20.47 13.68
C ASP A 54 -7.00 20.46 14.68
N ILE A 55 -6.31 21.60 14.84
CA ILE A 55 -5.15 21.73 15.72
C ILE A 55 -5.55 21.67 17.19
N LEU A 56 -6.64 22.36 17.56
CA LEU A 56 -7.16 22.36 18.93
C LEU A 56 -7.68 20.97 19.32
N ARG A 57 -8.41 20.29 18.42
CA ARG A 57 -8.91 18.91 18.63
C ARG A 57 -7.78 17.91 18.77
N ALA A 58 -6.77 17.97 17.90
CA ALA A 58 -5.62 17.06 17.96
C ALA A 58 -4.81 17.18 19.26
N ARG A 59 -4.94 18.28 20.01
CA ARG A 59 -4.35 18.47 21.34
C ARG A 59 -5.29 18.09 22.49
N GLY A 60 -6.52 17.69 22.21
CA GLY A 60 -7.55 17.39 23.21
C GLY A 60 -8.02 18.64 23.96
N TRP A 61 -7.87 19.83 23.40
CA TRP A 61 -8.31 21.07 24.04
C TRP A 61 -9.78 21.39 23.78
N ILE A 62 -10.34 20.88 22.68
CA ILE A 62 -11.76 20.93 22.36
C ILE A 62 -12.20 19.57 21.81
N ASP A 63 -13.47 19.21 22.02
CA ASP A 63 -14.10 18.04 21.40
C ASP A 63 -14.76 18.39 20.04
N GLU A 64 -15.36 17.39 19.38
CA GLU A 64 -16.04 17.60 18.08
C GLU A 64 -17.26 18.52 18.20
N ASP A 65 -18.04 18.43 19.28
CA ASP A 65 -19.24 19.25 19.45
C ASP A 65 -18.89 20.72 19.66
N GLN A 66 -17.90 20.99 20.51
CA GLN A 66 -17.38 22.33 20.77
C GLN A 66 -16.80 22.95 19.49
N ALA A 67 -16.07 22.16 18.70
CA ALA A 67 -15.57 22.60 17.41
C ALA A 67 -16.72 22.92 16.44
N LEU A 68 -17.70 22.02 16.33
CA LEU A 68 -18.84 22.18 15.43
C LEU A 68 -19.73 23.36 15.82
N ASP A 69 -19.95 23.59 17.11
CA ASP A 69 -20.75 24.70 17.63
C ASP A 69 -20.06 26.04 17.37
N ALA A 70 -18.75 26.12 17.59
CA ALA A 70 -17.96 27.31 17.28
C ALA A 70 -17.97 27.63 15.78
N LEU A 71 -17.88 26.60 14.93
CA LEU A 71 -17.96 26.72 13.48
C LEU A 71 -19.36 27.11 13.01
N ALA A 72 -20.41 26.49 13.56
CA ALA A 72 -21.81 26.82 13.26
C ALA A 72 -22.10 28.29 13.56
N GLY A 73 -21.67 28.77 14.73
CA GLY A 73 -21.81 30.16 15.14
C GLY A 73 -21.06 31.13 14.23
N PHE A 74 -19.81 30.82 13.87
CA PHE A 74 -18.99 31.68 13.01
C PHE A 74 -19.56 31.78 11.58
N HIS A 75 -20.02 30.67 11.01
CA HIS A 75 -20.57 30.63 9.65
C HIS A 75 -22.06 30.99 9.58
N THR A 76 -22.71 31.30 10.71
CA THR A 76 -24.17 31.48 10.80
C THR A 76 -24.93 30.29 10.19
N ALA A 77 -24.38 29.08 10.37
CA ALA A 77 -24.92 27.85 9.81
C ALA A 77 -25.80 27.14 10.85
N GLN A 78 -26.92 26.58 10.40
CA GLN A 78 -27.79 25.79 11.26
C GLN A 78 -27.14 24.43 11.56
N LYS A 79 -27.08 24.05 12.84
CA LYS A 79 -26.75 22.68 13.25
C LYS A 79 -27.96 21.77 13.04
N VAL A 80 -27.75 20.63 12.39
CA VAL A 80 -28.80 19.69 12.00
C VAL A 80 -28.47 18.30 12.56
N ASP A 81 -29.50 17.63 13.08
CA ASP A 81 -29.44 16.23 13.48
C ASP A 81 -30.07 15.39 12.35
N LEU A 82 -29.23 14.69 11.58
CA LEU A 82 -29.66 13.90 10.42
C LEU A 82 -30.49 12.65 10.79
N SER A 83 -30.52 12.26 12.06
CA SER A 83 -31.38 11.17 12.54
C SER A 83 -32.82 11.62 12.72
N ARG A 84 -33.02 12.87 13.16
CA ARG A 84 -34.34 13.49 13.36
C ARG A 84 -34.88 14.10 12.08
N ASP A 85 -34.00 14.66 11.27
CA ASP A 85 -34.34 15.34 10.02
C ASP A 85 -33.50 14.80 8.85
N PRO A 86 -33.91 13.64 8.29
CA PRO A 86 -33.12 12.96 7.29
C PRO A 86 -33.13 13.73 5.95
N PRO A 87 -32.00 13.71 5.22
CA PRO A 87 -31.89 14.23 3.86
C PRO A 87 -33.00 13.78 2.91
N ASP A 88 -33.48 14.70 2.06
CA ASP A 88 -34.46 14.42 1.02
C ASP A 88 -33.89 13.38 0.02
N PRO A 89 -34.49 12.18 -0.08
CA PRO A 89 -33.99 11.13 -0.96
C PRO A 89 -33.91 11.53 -2.44
N ARG A 90 -34.70 12.52 -2.87
CA ARG A 90 -34.70 13.02 -4.27
C ARG A 90 -33.41 13.76 -4.62
N LEU A 91 -32.69 14.26 -3.61
CA LEU A 91 -31.45 15.01 -3.77
C LEU A 91 -30.20 14.12 -3.77
N ALA A 92 -30.33 12.83 -3.41
CA ALA A 92 -29.21 11.90 -3.26
C ALA A 92 -28.39 11.67 -4.55
N GLY A 93 -28.96 11.98 -5.72
CA GLY A 93 -28.28 11.86 -7.02
C GLY A 93 -27.50 13.11 -7.46
N LEU A 94 -27.56 14.22 -6.71
CA LEU A 94 -26.94 15.48 -7.12
C LEU A 94 -25.40 15.48 -7.02
N LEU A 95 -24.85 14.66 -6.11
CA LEU A 95 -23.41 14.48 -5.90
C LEU A 95 -23.12 12.99 -5.83
N SER A 96 -21.94 12.56 -6.30
CA SER A 96 -21.56 11.15 -6.19
C SER A 96 -21.27 10.79 -4.73
N PRO A 97 -21.53 9.54 -4.30
CA PRO A 97 -21.25 9.11 -2.93
C PRO A 97 -19.78 9.28 -2.54
N GLU A 98 -18.85 9.03 -3.47
CA GLU A 98 -17.42 9.24 -3.25
C GLU A 98 -17.08 10.71 -3.00
N PHE A 99 -17.69 11.62 -3.76
CA PHE A 99 -17.49 13.06 -3.56
C PHE A 99 -18.02 13.49 -2.19
N CYS A 100 -19.22 13.01 -1.83
CA CYS A 100 -19.84 13.27 -0.53
C CYS A 100 -18.98 12.78 0.65
N LEU A 101 -18.41 11.57 0.55
CA LEU A 101 -17.52 11.01 1.58
C LEU A 101 -16.20 11.78 1.67
N HIS A 102 -15.57 12.08 0.53
CA HIS A 102 -14.27 12.75 0.51
C HIS A 102 -14.33 14.17 1.07
N HIS A 103 -15.39 14.92 0.74
CA HIS A 103 -15.56 16.29 1.19
C HIS A 103 -16.36 16.42 2.48
N SER A 104 -16.89 15.32 3.02
CA SER A 104 -17.81 15.30 4.18
C SER A 104 -18.98 16.26 3.98
N VAL A 105 -19.70 16.09 2.86
CA VAL A 105 -20.85 16.92 2.45
C VAL A 105 -21.97 16.04 1.92
N LEU A 106 -23.22 16.46 2.11
CA LEU A 106 -24.37 15.84 1.45
C LEU A 106 -25.43 16.87 1.03
N PRO A 107 -26.19 16.63 -0.05
CA PRO A 107 -27.43 17.34 -0.31
C PRO A 107 -28.49 16.97 0.75
N TRP A 108 -29.06 17.97 1.43
CA TRP A 108 -29.96 17.77 2.57
C TRP A 108 -31.41 18.11 2.24
N ALA A 109 -31.68 19.33 1.79
CA ALA A 109 -33.05 19.78 1.50
C ALA A 109 -33.07 20.82 0.38
N SER A 110 -34.27 21.12 -0.14
CA SER A 110 -34.49 22.14 -1.16
C SER A 110 -35.61 23.07 -0.71
N LEU A 111 -35.33 24.37 -0.64
CA LEU A 111 -36.29 25.39 -0.20
C LEU A 111 -36.45 26.43 -1.31
N GLY A 112 -37.63 26.50 -1.93
CA GLY A 112 -37.88 27.45 -3.03
C GLY A 112 -36.96 27.26 -4.26
N GLY A 113 -36.50 26.03 -4.51
CA GLY A 113 -35.55 25.72 -5.59
C GLY A 113 -34.07 25.90 -5.23
N LEU A 114 -33.76 26.42 -4.04
CA LEU A 114 -32.41 26.52 -3.52
C LEU A 114 -32.04 25.24 -2.75
N VAL A 115 -31.00 24.56 -3.21
CA VAL A 115 -30.46 23.37 -2.53
C VAL A 115 -29.69 23.80 -1.29
N MET A 116 -29.90 23.08 -0.19
CA MET A 116 -29.13 23.18 1.05
C MET A 116 -28.22 21.95 1.17
N LEU A 117 -26.95 22.19 1.45
CA LEU A 117 -25.96 21.17 1.72
C LEU A 117 -25.71 21.09 3.23
N VAL A 118 -25.45 19.90 3.75
CA VAL A 118 -24.94 19.69 5.11
C VAL A 118 -23.47 19.29 5.02
N THR A 119 -22.60 19.90 5.83
CA THR A 119 -21.17 19.56 5.90
C THR A 119 -20.65 19.56 7.34
N SER A 120 -19.64 18.74 7.63
CA SER A 120 -18.93 18.78 8.92
C SER A 120 -17.78 19.79 8.94
N ARG A 121 -17.45 20.41 7.80
CA ARG A 121 -16.29 21.30 7.64
C ARG A 121 -16.65 22.63 6.98
N PRO A 122 -17.49 23.46 7.61
CA PRO A 122 -17.87 24.76 7.06
C PRO A 122 -16.67 25.72 6.91
N ASP A 123 -15.58 25.50 7.65
CA ASP A 123 -14.31 26.21 7.52
C ASP A 123 -13.64 26.02 6.15
N ARG A 124 -13.93 24.89 5.47
CA ARG A 124 -13.42 24.55 4.13
C ARG A 124 -14.45 24.83 3.02
N ILE A 125 -15.50 25.61 3.30
CA ILE A 125 -16.58 25.83 2.33
C ILE A 125 -16.13 26.51 1.03
N ALA A 126 -15.11 27.37 1.10
CA ALA A 126 -14.56 28.04 -0.08
C ALA A 126 -13.91 27.03 -1.04
N GLU A 127 -13.14 26.08 -0.50
CA GLU A 127 -12.54 24.98 -1.27
C GLU A 127 -13.62 24.08 -1.86
N LEU A 128 -14.62 23.73 -1.06
CA LEU A 128 -15.76 22.93 -1.51
C LEU A 128 -16.51 23.60 -2.66
N ARG A 129 -16.79 24.91 -2.57
CA ARG A 129 -17.46 25.68 -3.64
C ARG A 129 -16.67 25.70 -4.95
N ALA A 130 -15.36 25.65 -4.90
CA ALA A 130 -14.52 25.62 -6.10
C ALA A 130 -14.70 24.31 -6.90
N VAL A 131 -14.93 23.19 -6.20
CA VAL A 131 -15.09 21.86 -6.80
C VAL A 131 -16.54 21.43 -6.99
N LEU A 132 -17.50 22.14 -6.39
CA LEU A 132 -18.93 21.86 -6.57
C LEU A 132 -19.39 22.11 -8.02
N PRO A 133 -20.33 21.29 -8.53
CA PRO A 133 -21.07 21.56 -9.76
C PRO A 133 -21.66 22.97 -9.77
N ALA A 134 -21.69 23.62 -10.94
CA ALA A 134 -22.08 25.03 -11.06
C ALA A 134 -23.47 25.34 -10.46
N ASN A 135 -24.42 24.40 -10.58
CA ASN A 135 -25.77 24.50 -10.03
C ASN A 135 -25.84 24.41 -8.49
N LEU A 136 -24.76 23.99 -7.81
CA LEU A 136 -24.70 23.83 -6.36
C LEU A 136 -23.75 24.84 -5.68
N ARG A 137 -23.02 25.67 -6.44
CA ARG A 137 -22.07 26.65 -5.87
C ARG A 137 -22.74 27.70 -4.97
N GLY A 138 -24.00 28.03 -5.28
CA GLY A 138 -24.82 28.96 -4.50
C GLY A 138 -25.61 28.31 -3.35
N ALA A 139 -25.43 27.01 -3.09
CA ALA A 139 -26.16 26.31 -2.04
C ALA A 139 -25.87 26.90 -0.65
N LEU A 140 -26.93 26.95 0.18
CA LEU A 140 -26.79 27.25 1.60
C LEU A 140 -26.21 26.05 2.34
N VAL A 141 -25.57 26.31 3.48
CA VAL A 141 -24.84 25.30 4.22
C VAL A 141 -25.38 25.20 5.64
N ALA A 142 -25.73 23.99 6.01
CA ALA A 142 -25.96 23.55 7.37
C ALA A 142 -24.80 22.67 7.84
N VAL A 143 -24.70 22.46 9.14
CA VAL A 143 -23.61 21.68 9.73
C VAL A 143 -24.15 20.49 10.52
N ALA A 144 -23.46 19.36 10.40
CA ALA A 144 -23.74 18.14 11.16
C ALA A 144 -22.42 17.44 11.49
N ARG A 145 -22.47 16.50 12.43
CA ARG A 145 -21.29 15.69 12.77
C ARG A 145 -20.87 14.86 11.56
N GLU A 146 -19.57 14.64 11.44
CA GLU A 146 -19.04 13.90 10.30
C GLU A 146 -19.53 12.45 10.27
N ASP A 147 -19.61 11.82 11.43
CA ASP A 147 -20.07 10.43 11.55
C ASP A 147 -21.52 10.28 11.09
N ASP A 148 -22.39 11.26 11.38
CA ASP A 148 -23.78 11.26 10.92
C ASP A 148 -23.86 11.34 9.39
N ILE A 149 -23.03 12.22 8.79
CA ILE A 149 -22.93 12.38 7.34
C ILE A 149 -22.48 11.07 6.69
N ARG A 150 -21.38 10.48 7.19
CA ARG A 150 -20.80 9.25 6.65
C ARG A 150 -21.71 8.04 6.85
N ALA A 151 -22.33 7.91 8.01
CA ALA A 151 -23.29 6.84 8.30
C ALA A 151 -24.50 6.94 7.35
N HIS A 152 -25.01 8.15 7.11
CA HIS A 152 -26.09 8.36 6.16
C HIS A 152 -25.71 7.96 4.73
N ILE A 153 -24.56 8.46 4.22
CA ILE A 153 -24.09 8.13 2.86
C ILE A 153 -23.87 6.63 2.70
N THR A 154 -23.19 6.01 3.66
CA THR A 154 -22.89 4.57 3.65
C THR A 154 -24.17 3.74 3.65
N ARG A 155 -25.18 4.10 4.46
CA ARG A 155 -26.47 3.41 4.52
C ARG A 155 -27.23 3.49 3.20
N ILE A 156 -27.34 4.69 2.60
CA ILE A 156 -28.10 4.89 1.36
C ILE A 156 -27.38 4.29 0.14
N HIS A 157 -26.07 4.48 0.05
CA HIS A 157 -25.29 4.11 -1.14
C HIS A 157 -24.51 2.80 -0.97
N ARG A 158 -24.83 1.99 0.04
CA ARG A 158 -24.16 0.72 0.37
C ARG A 158 -23.89 -0.16 -0.85
N ARG A 159 -24.90 -0.39 -1.70
CA ARG A 159 -24.79 -1.23 -2.92
C ARG A 159 -23.87 -0.62 -3.97
N HIS A 160 -23.85 0.71 -4.10
CA HIS A 160 -22.99 1.39 -5.05
C HIS A 160 -21.54 1.33 -4.58
N LEU A 161 -21.27 1.73 -3.33
CA LEU A 161 -19.91 1.75 -2.77
C LEU A 161 -19.24 0.37 -2.77
N THR A 162 -19.98 -0.68 -2.39
CA THR A 162 -19.49 -2.06 -2.42
C THR A 162 -19.13 -2.54 -3.83
N ARG A 163 -20.02 -2.32 -4.82
CA ARG A 163 -19.73 -2.66 -6.22
C ARG A 163 -18.55 -1.84 -6.77
N SER A 164 -18.52 -0.54 -6.49
CA SER A 164 -17.43 0.34 -6.91
C SER A 164 -16.09 -0.15 -6.35
N ALA A 165 -16.03 -0.52 -5.06
CA ALA A 165 -14.81 -1.03 -4.43
C ALA A 165 -14.28 -2.33 -5.08
N GLU A 166 -15.15 -3.19 -5.58
CA GLU A 166 -14.80 -4.42 -6.30
C GLU A 166 -14.44 -4.15 -7.78
N ALA A 167 -14.95 -3.04 -8.34
CA ALA A 167 -14.96 -2.79 -9.77
C ALA A 167 -14.04 -1.66 -10.28
N ARG A 168 -13.26 -0.99 -9.42
CA ARG A 168 -12.49 0.23 -9.77
C ARG A 168 -11.61 0.08 -11.01
N VAL A 169 -10.78 -0.95 -11.09
CA VAL A 169 -9.84 -1.13 -12.21
C VAL A 169 -10.58 -1.57 -13.49
N PRO A 170 -10.29 -0.97 -14.66
CA PRO A 170 -10.89 -1.37 -15.93
C PRO A 170 -10.59 -2.83 -16.30
N PRO A 171 -11.49 -3.55 -17.01
CA PRO A 171 -11.31 -4.97 -17.35
C PRO A 171 -10.02 -5.31 -18.12
N GLY A 172 -9.50 -4.37 -18.91
CA GLY A 172 -8.26 -4.56 -19.66
C GLY A 172 -6.98 -4.60 -18.79
N GLU A 173 -7.05 -4.06 -17.58
CA GLU A 173 -5.94 -3.95 -16.63
C GLU A 173 -6.21 -4.68 -15.32
N SER A 174 -7.35 -5.37 -15.23
CA SER A 174 -7.75 -6.14 -14.04
C SER A 174 -7.74 -7.64 -14.33
N CYS A 175 -7.43 -8.43 -13.32
CA CYS A 175 -7.67 -9.87 -13.35
C CYS A 175 -9.15 -10.23 -13.08
N ARG A 176 -10.02 -9.26 -12.79
CA ARG A 176 -11.46 -9.43 -12.66
C ARG A 176 -12.04 -10.05 -13.92
N GLY A 177 -12.74 -11.17 -13.75
CA GLY A 177 -13.29 -11.93 -14.87
C GLY A 177 -12.30 -12.90 -15.51
N TRP A 178 -11.11 -13.11 -14.92
CA TRP A 178 -10.33 -14.31 -15.16
C TRP A 178 -11.16 -15.51 -14.69
N ARG A 179 -11.98 -16.03 -15.58
CA ARG A 179 -12.64 -17.31 -15.42
C ARG A 179 -11.61 -18.36 -15.78
N GLY A 180 -11.57 -19.47 -15.03
CA GLY A 180 -10.77 -20.64 -15.40
C GLY A 180 -10.96 -20.95 -16.89
N PRO A 181 -9.98 -21.58 -17.53
CA PRO A 181 -9.97 -21.72 -18.99
C PRO A 181 -11.33 -22.27 -19.46
N GLY A 182 -12.03 -21.52 -20.32
CA GLY A 182 -13.21 -22.04 -21.02
C GLY A 182 -12.81 -23.22 -21.90
N SER A 183 -13.74 -24.05 -22.33
CA SER A 183 -13.45 -25.28 -23.10
C SER A 183 -12.46 -25.10 -24.27
N ARG A 184 -12.53 -23.98 -24.98
CA ARG A 184 -11.58 -23.61 -26.06
C ARG A 184 -10.18 -23.24 -25.57
N HIS A 185 -10.08 -22.57 -24.41
CA HIS A 185 -8.79 -22.24 -23.79
C HIS A 185 -8.14 -23.47 -23.16
N VAL A 186 -8.93 -24.39 -22.57
CA VAL A 186 -8.43 -25.68 -22.10
C VAL A 186 -7.87 -26.47 -23.27
N MET A 187 -8.62 -26.59 -24.37
CA MET A 187 -8.15 -27.30 -25.56
C MET A 187 -6.85 -26.69 -26.13
N PHE A 188 -6.74 -25.36 -26.19
CA PHE A 188 -5.51 -24.69 -26.64
C PHE A 188 -4.34 -24.89 -25.67
N LEU A 189 -4.57 -24.81 -24.36
CA LEU A 189 -3.54 -25.06 -23.34
C LEU A 189 -3.13 -26.54 -23.33
N SER A 190 -4.07 -27.46 -23.45
CA SER A 190 -3.82 -28.90 -23.58
C SER A 190 -3.01 -29.20 -24.83
N ALA A 191 -3.31 -28.57 -25.97
CA ALA A 191 -2.51 -28.70 -27.19
C ALA A 191 -1.11 -28.06 -27.04
N ALA A 192 -1.02 -26.88 -26.40
CA ALA A 192 0.22 -26.18 -26.11
C ALA A 192 1.12 -26.91 -25.09
N VAL A 193 0.56 -27.82 -24.28
CA VAL A 193 1.29 -28.72 -23.38
C VAL A 193 1.60 -30.05 -24.06
N ALA A 194 0.66 -30.61 -24.83
CA ALA A 194 0.81 -31.89 -25.51
C ALA A 194 1.89 -31.85 -26.61
N ALA A 195 2.01 -30.75 -27.35
CA ALA A 195 3.04 -30.62 -28.38
C ALA A 195 4.48 -30.63 -27.80
N PRO A 196 4.83 -29.85 -26.75
CA PRO A 196 6.10 -29.99 -26.06
C PRO A 196 6.34 -31.38 -25.47
N VAL A 197 5.30 -32.03 -24.92
CA VAL A 197 5.41 -33.39 -24.37
C VAL A 197 5.70 -34.40 -25.47
N LEU A 198 5.06 -34.29 -26.63
CA LEU A 198 5.33 -35.15 -27.79
C LEU A 198 6.76 -34.91 -28.33
N VAL A 199 7.19 -33.66 -28.42
CA VAL A 199 8.56 -33.32 -28.84
C VAL A 199 9.60 -33.83 -27.82
N ALA A 200 9.29 -33.75 -26.52
CA ALA A 200 10.12 -34.30 -25.45
C ALA A 200 10.21 -35.83 -25.51
N TRP A 201 9.14 -36.50 -25.95
CA TRP A 201 9.15 -37.95 -26.18
C TRP A 201 10.05 -38.33 -27.37
N THR A 202 10.01 -37.56 -28.46
CA THR A 202 10.78 -37.86 -29.68
C THR A 202 12.23 -37.40 -29.64
N ALA A 203 12.54 -36.33 -28.89
CA ALA A 203 13.86 -35.71 -28.85
C ALA A 203 14.20 -35.15 -27.44
N PRO A 204 14.29 -36.01 -26.41
CA PRO A 204 14.46 -35.58 -25.02
C PRO A 204 15.74 -34.76 -24.79
N GLY A 205 16.84 -35.11 -25.46
CA GLY A 205 18.11 -34.36 -25.36
C GLY A 205 18.02 -32.94 -25.92
N ALA A 206 17.35 -32.76 -27.07
CA ALA A 206 17.17 -31.44 -27.68
C ALA A 206 16.27 -30.54 -26.83
N VAL A 207 15.19 -31.10 -26.26
CA VAL A 207 14.30 -30.38 -25.35
C VAL A 207 15.03 -29.99 -24.07
N PHE A 208 15.80 -30.90 -23.47
CA PHE A 208 16.63 -30.59 -22.31
C PHE A 208 17.62 -29.46 -22.61
N ALA A 209 18.35 -29.55 -23.74
CA ALA A 209 19.30 -28.52 -24.16
C ALA A 209 18.62 -27.16 -24.37
N ALA A 210 17.44 -27.12 -24.98
CA ALA A 210 16.68 -25.90 -25.20
C ALA A 210 16.24 -25.24 -23.87
N PHE A 211 15.70 -26.03 -22.93
CA PHE A 211 15.33 -25.51 -21.62
C PHE A 211 16.53 -25.09 -20.78
N LEU A 212 17.65 -25.82 -20.86
CA LEU A 212 18.90 -25.44 -20.21
C LEU A 212 19.45 -24.13 -20.79
N ALA A 213 19.44 -23.98 -22.12
CA ALA A 213 19.85 -22.73 -22.77
C ALA A 213 18.95 -21.56 -22.36
N LEU A 214 17.64 -21.77 -22.26
CA LEU A 214 16.70 -20.77 -21.75
C LEU A 214 16.99 -20.43 -20.29
N ALA A 215 17.25 -21.43 -19.44
CA ALA A 215 17.58 -21.25 -18.03
C ALA A 215 18.89 -20.45 -17.84
N LEU A 216 19.91 -20.74 -18.65
CA LEU A 216 21.16 -19.99 -18.66
C LEU A 216 20.95 -18.56 -19.15
N LEU A 217 20.18 -18.36 -20.22
CA LEU A 217 19.84 -17.04 -20.73
C LEU A 217 19.14 -16.20 -19.66
N THR A 218 18.11 -16.75 -19.00
CA THR A 218 17.39 -16.03 -17.93
C THR A 218 18.27 -15.76 -16.72
N LEU A 219 19.17 -16.69 -16.37
CA LEU A 219 20.15 -16.51 -15.31
C LEU A 219 21.09 -15.33 -15.63
N PHE A 220 21.65 -15.29 -16.84
CA PHE A 220 22.53 -14.20 -17.27
C PHE A 220 21.80 -12.86 -17.34
N LEU A 221 20.58 -12.83 -17.87
CA LEU A 221 19.77 -11.61 -17.92
C LEU A 221 19.41 -11.10 -16.52
N SER A 222 19.03 -12.00 -15.60
CA SER A 222 18.74 -11.64 -14.21
C SER A 222 19.98 -11.14 -13.48
N SER A 223 21.12 -11.83 -13.62
CA SER A 223 22.38 -11.41 -13.01
C SER A 223 22.87 -10.08 -13.58
N GLY A 224 22.79 -9.90 -14.91
CA GLY A 224 23.08 -8.64 -15.58
C GLY A 224 22.20 -7.49 -15.10
N LEU A 225 20.90 -7.74 -14.89
CA LEU A 225 19.98 -6.75 -14.30
C LEU A 225 20.39 -6.37 -12.86
N LYS A 226 20.77 -7.35 -12.02
CA LYS A 226 21.25 -7.09 -10.66
C LYS A 226 22.53 -6.26 -10.66
N VAL A 227 23.50 -6.59 -11.52
CA VAL A 227 24.74 -5.82 -11.69
C VAL A 227 24.44 -4.41 -12.16
N ALA A 228 23.58 -4.23 -13.18
CA ALA A 228 23.19 -2.92 -13.67
C ALA A 228 22.48 -2.09 -12.59
N ALA A 229 21.56 -2.70 -11.83
CA ALA A 229 20.90 -2.05 -10.70
C ALA A 229 21.90 -1.66 -9.61
N PHE A 230 22.86 -2.53 -9.29
CA PHE A 230 23.93 -2.25 -8.33
C PHE A 230 24.82 -1.08 -8.78
N ILE A 231 25.28 -1.07 -10.04
CA ILE A 231 26.06 0.04 -10.61
C ILE A 231 25.25 1.33 -10.58
N ALA A 232 23.99 1.31 -11.03
CA ALA A 232 23.12 2.48 -11.00
C ALA A 232 22.94 3.00 -9.56
N ARG A 233 22.85 2.09 -8.58
CA ARG A 233 22.78 2.43 -7.15
C ARG A 233 24.04 3.13 -6.64
N LEU A 234 25.22 2.79 -7.16
CA LEU A 234 26.51 3.39 -6.77
C LEU A 234 26.72 4.77 -7.41
N GLN A 235 26.31 4.97 -8.67
CA GLN A 235 26.55 6.19 -9.44
C GLN A 235 25.92 7.47 -8.87
N ARG A 236 24.87 7.35 -8.07
CA ARG A 236 24.26 8.49 -7.36
C ARG A 236 24.02 8.12 -5.91
N GLY A 237 24.78 8.73 -5.01
CA GLY A 237 24.55 8.66 -3.57
C GLY A 237 23.09 8.94 -3.26
N PHE A 238 22.51 8.19 -2.32
CA PHE A 238 21.31 8.66 -1.65
C PHE A 238 21.75 9.82 -0.76
N SER A 239 21.16 11.01 -0.93
CA SER A 239 21.30 12.04 0.09
C SER A 239 20.78 11.45 1.41
N ARG A 240 21.66 11.32 2.39
CA ARG A 240 21.32 10.84 3.73
C ARG A 240 20.63 11.92 4.55
N GLU A 241 20.85 13.18 4.19
CA GLU A 241 20.19 14.28 4.88
C GLU A 241 18.70 14.31 4.52
N PRO A 242 17.81 14.41 5.53
CA PRO A 242 16.40 14.62 5.29
C PRO A 242 16.23 15.90 4.46
N ALA A 243 15.48 15.82 3.36
CA ALA A 243 15.11 17.01 2.62
C ALA A 243 14.44 18.02 3.57
N ARG A 244 14.80 19.30 3.49
CA ARG A 244 14.06 20.33 4.25
C ARG A 244 12.75 20.62 3.53
N MET A 245 11.72 21.01 4.30
CA MET A 245 10.52 21.58 3.68
C MET A 245 10.92 22.88 2.98
N PRO A 246 10.47 23.12 1.74
CA PRO A 246 10.66 24.40 1.07
C PRO A 246 10.07 25.54 1.90
N GLU A 247 10.67 26.73 1.81
CA GLU A 247 10.16 27.92 2.48
C GLU A 247 8.75 28.25 1.98
N GLY A 248 7.83 28.54 2.89
CA GLY A 248 6.41 28.80 2.60
C GLY A 248 5.58 27.56 2.25
N ALA A 249 6.17 26.36 2.13
CA ALA A 249 5.40 25.15 1.89
C ALA A 249 4.70 24.66 3.17
N LEU A 250 3.40 24.36 3.05
CA LEU A 250 2.61 23.78 4.14
C LEU A 250 2.95 22.30 4.31
N TRP A 251 2.94 21.84 5.56
CA TRP A 251 2.97 20.43 5.87
C TRP A 251 1.65 19.76 5.41
N PRO A 252 1.73 18.71 4.57
CA PRO A 252 0.55 18.09 3.98
C PRO A 252 -0.20 17.22 4.99
N ARG A 253 -1.51 17.06 4.79
CA ARG A 253 -2.28 16.03 5.49
C ARG A 253 -1.98 14.66 4.87
N ILE A 254 -1.73 13.66 5.71
CA ILE A 254 -1.44 12.28 5.29
C ILE A 254 -2.51 11.37 5.88
N SER A 255 -3.20 10.61 5.01
CA SER A 255 -4.07 9.52 5.44
C SER A 255 -3.34 8.19 5.28
N VAL A 256 -3.41 7.32 6.28
CA VAL A 256 -2.79 5.98 6.21
C VAL A 256 -3.85 4.91 6.41
N LEU A 257 -3.97 4.00 5.44
CA LEU A 257 -4.88 2.87 5.47
C LEU A 257 -4.18 1.68 6.16
N VAL A 258 -4.85 1.09 7.15
CA VAL A 258 -4.38 -0.11 7.85
C VAL A 258 -5.47 -1.19 7.78
N PRO A 259 -5.39 -2.13 6.81
CA PRO A 259 -6.35 -3.20 6.68
C PRO A 259 -6.14 -4.26 7.78
N LEU A 260 -7.23 -4.64 8.44
CA LEU A 260 -7.27 -5.62 9.52
C LEU A 260 -8.20 -6.77 9.10
N TYR A 261 -7.77 -8.01 9.33
CA TYR A 261 -8.62 -9.16 9.08
C TYR A 261 -8.30 -10.31 10.04
N ARG A 262 -9.22 -10.61 10.95
CA ARG A 262 -9.10 -11.62 12.02
C ARG A 262 -7.90 -11.37 12.93
N GLU A 263 -7.82 -10.16 13.47
CA GLU A 263 -6.73 -9.72 14.33
C GLU A 263 -7.18 -9.57 15.79
N ARG A 264 -6.75 -10.53 16.62
CA ARG A 264 -7.20 -10.62 18.02
C ARG A 264 -6.32 -9.83 19.00
N GLU A 265 -5.00 -9.91 18.81
CA GLU A 265 -4.00 -9.35 19.74
C GLU A 265 -3.33 -8.06 19.19
N ILE A 266 -3.56 -7.74 17.91
CA ILE A 266 -2.79 -6.71 17.20
C ILE A 266 -3.27 -5.29 17.49
N ALA A 267 -4.56 -5.07 17.81
CA ALA A 267 -5.13 -3.71 17.91
C ALA A 267 -4.38 -2.84 18.94
N GLY A 268 -4.19 -3.31 20.16
CA GLY A 268 -3.44 -2.56 21.19
C GLY A 268 -1.97 -2.34 20.82
N ALA A 269 -1.34 -3.36 20.24
CA ALA A 269 0.05 -3.30 19.80
C ALA A 269 0.27 -2.27 18.68
N LEU A 270 -0.64 -2.28 17.71
CA LEU A 270 -0.67 -1.38 16.59
C LEU A 270 -0.87 0.06 17.07
N ILE A 271 -1.88 0.32 17.90
CA ILE A 271 -2.16 1.66 18.42
C ILE A 271 -0.95 2.21 19.18
N SER A 272 -0.31 1.41 20.04
CA SER A 272 0.88 1.81 20.78
C SER A 272 2.06 2.14 19.86
N ARG A 273 2.30 1.34 18.81
CA ARG A 273 3.33 1.60 17.81
C ARG A 273 3.05 2.87 17.01
N LEU A 274 1.82 3.05 16.53
CA LEU A 274 1.42 4.23 15.77
C LEU A 274 1.43 5.51 16.63
N SER A 275 1.17 5.39 17.93
CA SER A 275 1.25 6.52 18.87
C SER A 275 2.68 7.05 19.08
N ARG A 276 3.71 6.33 18.61
CA ARG A 276 5.12 6.78 18.64
C ARG A 276 5.48 7.65 17.44
N LEU A 277 4.59 7.82 16.47
CA LEU A 277 4.81 8.70 15.33
C LEU A 277 4.98 10.14 15.79
N ARG A 278 5.96 10.83 15.22
CA ARG A 278 6.26 12.25 15.49
C ARG A 278 5.47 13.22 14.63
N TYR A 279 4.79 12.72 13.60
CA TYR A 279 4.02 13.55 12.69
C TYR A 279 2.87 14.24 13.42
N PRO A 280 2.56 15.51 13.11
CA PRO A 280 1.48 16.22 13.79
C PRO A 280 0.13 15.48 13.69
N ALA A 281 -0.48 15.16 14.82
CA ALA A 281 -1.79 14.50 14.87
C ALA A 281 -2.88 15.27 14.10
N ALA A 282 -2.81 16.61 14.08
CA ALA A 282 -3.73 17.45 13.31
C ALA A 282 -3.65 17.22 11.79
N LEU A 283 -2.52 16.70 11.29
CA LEU A 283 -2.26 16.40 9.87
C LEU A 283 -2.27 14.90 9.58
N LEU A 284 -2.54 14.06 10.57
CA LEU A 284 -2.57 12.61 10.43
C LEU A 284 -4.02 12.11 10.47
N ASP A 285 -4.29 11.11 9.65
CA ASP A 285 -5.59 10.45 9.56
C ASP A 285 -5.37 8.95 9.31
N VAL A 286 -5.47 8.12 10.34
CA VAL A 286 -5.27 6.67 10.23
C VAL A 286 -6.62 5.96 10.19
N LEU A 287 -6.84 5.18 9.14
CA LEU A 287 -8.07 4.42 8.93
C LEU A 287 -7.78 2.95 9.20
N LEU A 288 -8.31 2.43 10.30
CA LEU A 288 -8.36 1.01 10.58
C LEU A 288 -9.51 0.41 9.76
N VAL A 289 -9.20 -0.43 8.78
CA VAL A 289 -10.18 -0.95 7.82
C VAL A 289 -10.47 -2.40 8.12
N LEU A 290 -11.70 -2.72 8.52
CA LEU A 290 -12.12 -4.08 8.82
C LEU A 290 -13.37 -4.46 8.03
N GLU A 291 -13.58 -5.76 7.83
CA GLU A 291 -14.76 -6.29 7.14
C GLU A 291 -15.94 -6.42 8.12
N GLU A 292 -17.16 -6.15 7.66
CA GLU A 292 -18.39 -6.20 8.49
C GLU A 292 -18.62 -7.53 9.22
N ARG A 293 -18.06 -8.63 8.69
CA ARG A 293 -18.20 -9.98 9.26
C ARG A 293 -17.02 -10.39 10.15
N ASP A 294 -16.17 -9.45 10.55
CA ASP A 294 -14.99 -9.70 11.38
C ASP A 294 -15.23 -9.28 12.84
N ASP A 295 -16.14 -9.98 13.52
CA ASP A 295 -16.54 -9.69 14.90
C ASP A 295 -15.33 -9.72 15.86
N MET A 296 -14.38 -10.63 15.60
CA MET A 296 -13.15 -10.76 16.40
C MET A 296 -12.35 -9.45 16.42
N THR A 297 -12.11 -8.85 15.26
CA THR A 297 -11.36 -7.59 15.16
C THR A 297 -12.20 -6.42 15.68
N ARG A 298 -13.52 -6.41 15.42
CA ARG A 298 -14.44 -5.37 15.91
C ARG A 298 -14.39 -5.30 17.45
N GLU A 299 -14.58 -6.43 18.13
CA GLU A 299 -14.54 -6.51 19.59
C GLU A 299 -13.17 -6.10 20.17
N ALA A 300 -12.07 -6.40 19.48
CA ALA A 300 -10.74 -6.02 19.91
C ALA A 300 -10.52 -4.50 19.83
N ILE A 301 -11.06 -3.85 18.79
CA ILE A 301 -10.96 -2.39 18.60
C ILE A 301 -11.90 -1.64 19.55
N GLU A 302 -13.12 -2.12 19.77
CA GLU A 302 -14.09 -1.48 20.69
C GLU A 302 -13.57 -1.40 22.13
N LYS A 303 -12.74 -2.36 22.55
CA LYS A 303 -12.09 -2.36 23.86
C LYS A 303 -10.88 -1.43 23.94
N ALA A 304 -10.37 -0.95 22.81
CA ALA A 304 -9.19 -0.10 22.75
C ALA A 304 -9.57 1.38 22.76
N ARG A 305 -8.79 2.20 23.49
CA ARG A 305 -8.93 3.66 23.44
C ARG A 305 -8.21 4.19 22.20
N LEU A 306 -8.97 4.65 21.21
CA LEU A 306 -8.43 5.23 19.98
C LEU A 306 -8.18 6.75 20.16
N PRO A 307 -7.03 7.27 19.72
CA PRO A 307 -6.85 8.70 19.52
C PRO A 307 -7.75 9.26 18.42
N ASP A 308 -8.13 10.54 18.48
CA ASP A 308 -9.01 11.22 17.51
C ASP A 308 -8.52 11.19 16.04
N TRP A 309 -7.22 10.99 15.83
CA TRP A 309 -6.63 10.87 14.49
C TRP A 309 -6.67 9.43 13.95
N ILE A 310 -7.18 8.47 14.73
CA ILE A 310 -7.46 7.09 14.30
C ILE A 310 -8.98 6.91 14.21
N GLN A 311 -9.45 6.44 13.06
CA GLN A 311 -10.85 6.13 12.80
C GLN A 311 -11.01 4.69 12.29
N VAL A 312 -12.21 4.15 12.50
CA VAL A 312 -12.55 2.77 12.15
C VAL A 312 -13.51 2.79 10.96
N ILE A 313 -13.14 2.14 9.86
CA ILE A 313 -13.97 2.01 8.67
C ILE A 313 -14.36 0.55 8.48
N GLU A 314 -15.65 0.30 8.65
CA GLU A 314 -16.24 -1.00 8.39
C GLU A 314 -16.64 -1.13 6.91
N VAL A 315 -16.07 -2.12 6.23
CA VAL A 315 -16.36 -2.43 4.82
C VAL A 315 -17.60 -3.32 4.76
N PRO A 316 -18.72 -2.86 4.17
CA PRO A 316 -19.94 -3.64 4.11
C PRO A 316 -19.75 -4.89 3.27
N ALA A 317 -20.42 -6.00 3.62
CA ALA A 317 -20.40 -7.21 2.82
C ALA A 317 -20.93 -6.96 1.40
N GLY A 318 -20.15 -7.37 0.39
CA GLY A 318 -20.44 -7.19 -1.02
C GLY A 318 -20.84 -8.49 -1.72
N SER A 319 -20.24 -8.77 -2.87
CA SER A 319 -20.52 -9.96 -3.69
C SER A 319 -19.97 -11.28 -3.10
N GLY A 320 -19.38 -11.24 -1.90
CA GLY A 320 -18.65 -12.34 -1.28
C GLY A 320 -17.12 -12.24 -1.43
N LEU A 321 -16.62 -11.21 -2.13
CA LEU A 321 -15.19 -10.91 -2.20
C LEU A 321 -14.73 -10.25 -0.90
N THR A 322 -13.72 -10.84 -0.25
CA THR A 322 -13.10 -10.29 0.96
C THR A 322 -11.58 -10.31 0.77
N THR A 323 -11.02 -9.14 0.49
CA THR A 323 -9.61 -8.98 0.07
C THR A 323 -9.09 -7.60 0.49
N LYS A 324 -7.79 -7.51 0.82
CA LYS A 324 -7.09 -6.25 1.10
C LYS A 324 -7.37 -5.15 0.06
N PRO A 325 -7.14 -5.32 -1.26
CA PRO A 325 -7.37 -4.25 -2.24
C PRO A 325 -8.81 -3.74 -2.30
N ARG A 326 -9.81 -4.61 -2.11
CA ARG A 326 -11.23 -4.20 -2.00
C ARG A 326 -11.46 -3.30 -0.79
N ALA A 327 -10.93 -3.67 0.37
CA ALA A 327 -11.03 -2.89 1.59
C ALA A 327 -10.35 -1.52 1.43
N LEU A 328 -9.15 -1.48 0.84
CA LEU A 328 -8.44 -0.24 0.53
C LEU A 328 -9.23 0.66 -0.44
N ASN A 329 -9.84 0.08 -1.49
CA ASN A 329 -10.66 0.83 -2.45
C ASN A 329 -11.86 1.51 -1.80
N TYR A 330 -12.51 0.83 -0.85
CA TYR A 330 -13.65 1.36 -0.11
C TYR A 330 -13.21 2.46 0.86
N ALA A 331 -12.16 2.21 1.64
CA ALA A 331 -11.68 3.14 2.65
C ALA A 331 -11.05 4.43 2.06
N LEU A 332 -10.51 4.39 0.84
CA LEU A 332 -9.91 5.57 0.20
C LEU A 332 -10.86 6.77 0.09
N ASP A 333 -12.16 6.50 -0.05
CA ASP A 333 -13.21 7.55 -0.14
C ASP A 333 -13.40 8.31 1.19
N PHE A 334 -12.95 7.73 2.32
CA PHE A 334 -13.03 8.33 3.66
C PHE A 334 -11.75 9.08 4.05
N CYS A 335 -10.64 8.82 3.34
CA CYS A 335 -9.38 9.50 3.58
C CYS A 335 -9.49 11.01 3.29
N ARG A 336 -8.81 11.83 4.08
CA ARG A 336 -8.73 13.28 3.90
C ARG A 336 -7.38 13.79 3.39
N GLY A 337 -6.34 12.97 3.51
CA GLY A 337 -4.97 13.34 3.16
C GLY A 337 -4.76 13.49 1.66
N GLU A 338 -3.83 14.38 1.31
CA GLU A 338 -3.30 14.53 -0.06
C GLU A 338 -2.31 13.41 -0.39
N ILE A 339 -1.73 12.80 0.64
CA ILE A 339 -0.86 11.64 0.56
C ILE A 339 -1.58 10.45 1.22
N ILE A 340 -1.56 9.31 0.54
CA ILE A 340 -2.16 8.05 0.97
C ILE A 340 -1.05 7.05 1.29
N GLY A 341 -0.94 6.66 2.55
CA GLY A 341 -0.05 5.61 3.03
C GLY A 341 -0.76 4.27 3.17
N ILE A 342 0.01 3.18 3.16
CA ILE A 342 -0.45 1.83 3.48
C ILE A 342 0.52 1.20 4.49
N TRP A 343 -0.04 0.72 5.59
CA TRP A 343 0.63 -0.18 6.55
C TRP A 343 -0.20 -1.43 6.75
N ASP A 344 0.46 -2.55 7.02
CA ASP A 344 -0.16 -3.78 7.48
C ASP A 344 -0.28 -3.79 9.02
N ALA A 345 -1.07 -4.71 9.56
CA ALA A 345 -1.42 -4.72 10.99
C ALA A 345 -0.18 -4.96 11.90
N GLU A 346 0.78 -5.75 11.40
CA GLU A 346 2.02 -6.13 12.04
C GLU A 346 3.14 -5.10 11.87
N ASP A 347 2.93 -4.02 11.12
CA ASP A 347 3.98 -3.06 10.82
C ASP A 347 4.37 -2.18 12.01
N ALA A 348 5.68 -1.95 12.14
CA ALA A 348 6.27 -1.03 13.09
C ALA A 348 7.06 0.07 12.34
N PRO A 349 6.40 1.15 11.90
CA PRO A 349 7.06 2.25 11.18
C PRO A 349 8.03 3.02 12.09
N GLN A 350 9.09 3.58 11.50
CA GLN A 350 9.94 4.55 12.21
C GLN A 350 9.13 5.80 12.61
N ALA A 351 9.45 6.35 13.80
CA ALA A 351 8.72 7.47 14.38
C ALA A 351 8.68 8.73 13.48
N ASP A 352 9.72 8.98 12.70
CA ASP A 352 9.87 10.13 11.80
C ASP A 352 9.49 9.81 10.34
N GLN A 353 8.97 8.61 10.05
CA GLN A 353 8.70 8.12 8.68
C GLN A 353 7.86 9.09 7.85
N LEU A 354 6.75 9.58 8.41
CA LEU A 354 5.84 10.49 7.71
C LEU A 354 6.46 11.87 7.46
N GLU A 355 7.43 12.30 8.28
CA GLU A 355 8.16 13.55 8.01
C GLU A 355 9.01 13.41 6.74
N HIS A 356 9.70 12.28 6.56
CA HIS A 356 10.48 11.99 5.35
C HIS A 356 9.59 11.95 4.11
N VAL A 357 8.40 11.35 4.22
CA VAL A 357 7.41 11.29 3.13
C VAL A 357 6.95 12.68 2.73
N ALA A 358 6.52 13.51 3.68
CA ALA A 358 6.07 14.88 3.45
C ALA A 358 7.15 15.72 2.77
N ARG A 359 8.36 15.73 3.34
CA ARG A 359 9.52 16.46 2.80
C ARG A 359 9.87 16.01 1.39
N ARG A 360 9.90 14.70 1.13
CA ARG A 360 10.25 14.18 -0.19
C ARG A 360 9.22 14.58 -1.24
N PHE A 361 7.92 14.48 -0.96
CA PHE A 361 6.87 14.88 -1.89
C PHE A 361 6.82 16.39 -2.14
N ALA A 362 7.17 17.21 -1.14
CA ALA A 362 7.23 18.67 -1.30
C ALA A 362 8.25 19.11 -2.37
N ILE A 363 9.34 18.36 -2.55
CA ILE A 363 10.39 18.65 -3.55
C ILE A 363 10.37 17.69 -4.75
N ALA A 364 9.49 16.69 -4.75
CA ALA A 364 9.42 15.73 -5.85
C ALA A 364 8.66 16.34 -7.04
N PRO A 365 9.13 16.09 -8.27
CA PRO A 365 8.42 16.58 -9.44
C PRO A 365 7.04 15.88 -9.56
N PRO A 366 6.06 16.49 -10.26
CA PRO A 366 4.69 16.00 -10.30
C PRO A 366 4.52 14.56 -10.80
N GLU A 367 5.42 14.10 -11.66
CA GLU A 367 5.40 12.72 -12.15
C GLU A 367 5.79 11.68 -11.10
N VAL A 368 6.39 12.07 -9.96
CA VAL A 368 6.61 11.17 -8.83
C VAL A 368 5.30 11.03 -8.07
N GLY A 369 4.52 10.01 -8.46
CA GLY A 369 3.23 9.68 -7.87
C GLY A 369 3.33 8.76 -6.65
N CYS A 370 4.47 8.09 -6.47
CA CYS A 370 4.67 7.10 -5.41
C CYS A 370 6.06 7.22 -4.77
N LEU A 371 6.10 7.08 -3.44
CA LEU A 371 7.31 6.86 -2.65
C LEU A 371 7.23 5.48 -2.00
N GLN A 372 8.28 4.69 -2.17
CA GLN A 372 8.43 3.39 -1.53
C GLN A 372 9.57 3.48 -0.50
N GLY A 373 9.26 3.18 0.75
CA GLY A 373 10.26 3.02 1.81
C GLY A 373 10.84 1.61 1.86
N ILE A 374 11.58 1.34 2.92
CA ILE A 374 12.32 0.10 3.14
C ILE A 374 11.53 -0.77 4.11
N LEU A 375 11.32 -2.03 3.74
CA LEU A 375 10.82 -3.05 4.65
C LEU A 375 12.01 -3.80 5.25
N ASP A 376 12.02 -3.95 6.57
CA ASP A 376 13.09 -4.59 7.32
C ASP A 376 12.49 -5.39 8.49
N TYR A 377 13.30 -6.17 9.20
CA TYR A 377 12.82 -7.12 10.20
C TYR A 377 13.28 -6.77 11.61
N TYR A 378 12.40 -6.96 12.60
CA TYR A 378 12.76 -6.87 14.01
C TYR A 378 13.27 -8.19 14.62
N ASN A 379 13.11 -9.32 13.92
CA ASN A 379 13.60 -10.65 14.33
C ASN A 379 14.71 -11.24 13.42
N PRO A 380 15.73 -10.46 13.00
CA PRO A 380 16.67 -10.90 11.96
C PRO A 380 17.62 -12.03 12.38
N TYR A 381 17.65 -12.41 13.67
CA TYR A 381 18.60 -13.37 14.24
C TYR A 381 17.94 -14.60 14.86
N THR A 382 16.61 -14.77 14.76
CA THR A 382 15.90 -15.88 15.41
C THR A 382 16.39 -17.25 14.93
N ASN A 383 16.54 -17.45 13.62
CA ASN A 383 17.07 -18.67 13.02
C ASN A 383 17.69 -18.46 11.63
N TRP A 384 18.20 -19.52 11.01
CA TRP A 384 18.81 -19.48 9.68
C TRP A 384 17.90 -18.85 8.61
N ILE A 385 16.60 -19.19 8.60
CA ILE A 385 15.64 -18.66 7.63
C ILE A 385 15.46 -17.15 7.83
N SER A 386 15.27 -16.67 9.07
CA SER A 386 15.14 -15.24 9.34
C SER A 386 16.38 -14.44 8.93
N ARG A 387 17.59 -15.02 9.08
CA ARG A 387 18.84 -14.40 8.63
C ARG A 387 18.88 -14.28 7.11
N CYS A 388 18.61 -15.38 6.39
CA CYS A 388 18.58 -15.36 4.92
C CYS A 388 17.51 -14.42 4.38
N PHE A 389 16.32 -14.42 4.99
CA PHE A 389 15.22 -13.53 4.63
C PHE A 389 15.62 -12.05 4.81
N THR A 390 16.26 -11.72 5.92
CA THR A 390 16.78 -10.37 6.19
C THR A 390 17.85 -9.95 5.17
N ILE A 391 18.74 -10.86 4.78
CA ILE A 391 19.77 -10.61 3.77
C ILE A 391 19.13 -10.33 2.41
N GLU A 392 18.14 -11.12 2.01
CA GLU A 392 17.42 -10.93 0.76
C GLU A 392 16.73 -9.57 0.72
N TYR A 393 15.98 -9.21 1.77
CA TYR A 393 15.27 -7.93 1.84
C TYR A 393 16.20 -6.73 1.89
N SER A 394 17.31 -6.85 2.62
CA SER A 394 18.38 -5.87 2.63
C SER A 394 18.90 -5.60 1.22
N THR A 395 19.14 -6.67 0.46
CA THR A 395 19.59 -6.60 -0.94
C THR A 395 18.52 -5.96 -1.80
N TRP A 396 17.27 -6.38 -1.63
CA TRP A 396 16.13 -5.92 -2.42
C TRP A 396 15.84 -4.42 -2.27
N PHE A 397 15.52 -3.98 -1.05
CA PHE A 397 15.04 -2.62 -0.79
C PHE A 397 16.15 -1.58 -0.80
N ARG A 398 17.40 -1.95 -0.50
CA ARG A 398 18.51 -0.98 -0.35
C ARG A 398 19.42 -0.91 -1.56
N VAL A 399 19.38 -1.93 -2.43
CA VAL A 399 20.24 -2.01 -3.61
C VAL A 399 19.44 -2.20 -4.90
N ILE A 400 18.68 -3.30 -5.03
CA ILE A 400 18.02 -3.66 -6.30
C ILE A 400 16.92 -2.66 -6.67
N LEU A 401 15.88 -2.47 -5.84
CA LEU A 401 14.78 -1.54 -6.15
C LEU A 401 15.26 -0.10 -6.39
N PRO A 402 16.15 0.47 -5.57
CA PRO A 402 16.72 1.78 -5.86
C PRO A 402 17.53 1.84 -7.16
N GLY A 403 18.17 0.75 -7.56
CA GLY A 403 18.86 0.62 -8.84
C GLY A 403 17.89 0.58 -10.02
N ILE A 404 16.84 -0.24 -9.92
CA ILE A 404 15.75 -0.34 -10.91
C ILE A 404 15.08 1.02 -11.14
N ALA A 405 14.75 1.74 -10.06
CA ALA A 405 14.16 3.07 -10.16
C ALA A 405 15.09 4.09 -10.84
N ARG A 406 16.40 4.07 -10.52
CA ARG A 406 17.41 4.92 -11.18
C ARG A 406 17.59 4.59 -12.65
N MET A 407 17.47 3.32 -13.01
CA MET A 407 17.45 2.88 -14.40
C MET A 407 16.15 3.27 -15.13
N GLY A 408 15.20 3.95 -14.48
CA GLY A 408 13.97 4.45 -15.09
C GLY A 408 12.99 3.34 -15.47
N PHE A 409 13.13 2.15 -14.86
CA PHE A 409 12.22 1.04 -15.04
C PHE A 409 10.99 1.19 -14.13
N ALA A 410 9.92 0.45 -14.47
CA ALA A 410 8.77 0.35 -13.60
C ALA A 410 9.15 -0.41 -12.31
N VAL A 411 8.75 0.12 -11.17
CA VAL A 411 9.07 -0.43 -9.85
C VAL A 411 7.85 -1.19 -9.35
N PRO A 412 7.93 -2.50 -9.11
CA PRO A 412 6.88 -3.20 -8.37
C PRO A 412 6.94 -2.76 -6.91
N LEU A 413 5.78 -2.38 -6.37
CA LEU A 413 5.68 -1.90 -5.00
C LEU A 413 5.74 -3.08 -4.02
N GLY A 414 6.15 -2.80 -2.77
CA GLY A 414 6.37 -3.79 -1.72
C GLY A 414 5.19 -4.00 -0.76
N GLY A 415 3.97 -3.61 -1.13
CA GLY A 415 2.73 -3.87 -0.38
C GLY A 415 2.49 -2.97 0.84
N THR A 416 3.54 -2.68 1.59
CA THR A 416 3.56 -1.75 2.72
C THR A 416 4.66 -0.70 2.55
N THR A 417 4.61 0.35 3.37
CA THR A 417 5.56 1.48 3.35
C THR A 417 5.54 2.16 1.98
N VAL A 418 4.34 2.19 1.40
CA VAL A 418 4.01 2.81 0.13
C VAL A 418 3.23 4.08 0.46
N PHE A 419 3.67 5.20 -0.11
CA PHE A 419 3.01 6.49 0.02
C PHE A 419 2.73 7.05 -1.36
N LEU A 420 1.47 7.33 -1.65
CA LEU A 420 0.99 7.74 -2.97
C LEU A 420 0.44 9.16 -2.88
N ARG A 421 0.67 9.98 -3.90
CA ARG A 421 -0.18 11.16 -4.09
C ARG A 421 -1.60 10.67 -4.34
N ARG A 422 -2.59 11.25 -3.67
CA ARG A 422 -4.00 10.91 -3.85
C ARG A 422 -4.40 10.94 -5.33
N GLU A 423 -4.05 12.03 -6.01
CA GLU A 423 -4.35 12.19 -7.44
C GLU A 423 -3.79 11.03 -8.27
N ALA A 424 -2.58 10.56 -7.97
CA ALA A 424 -1.95 9.48 -8.72
C ALA A 424 -2.70 8.16 -8.55
N ILE A 425 -3.09 7.79 -7.31
CA ILE A 425 -3.82 6.54 -7.05
C ILE A 425 -5.25 6.59 -7.62
N GLU A 426 -5.90 7.76 -7.60
CA GLU A 426 -7.23 7.95 -8.18
C GLU A 426 -7.17 7.88 -9.72
N ARG A 427 -6.17 8.51 -10.35
CA ARG A 427 -5.99 8.52 -11.81
C ARG A 427 -5.71 7.14 -12.40
N VAL A 428 -5.05 6.25 -11.65
CA VAL A 428 -4.81 4.86 -12.08
C VAL A 428 -5.94 3.90 -11.72
N ASN A 429 -7.08 4.41 -11.25
CA ASN A 429 -8.25 3.62 -10.84
C ASN A 429 -8.00 2.70 -9.64
N ARG A 430 -7.18 3.16 -8.67
CA ARG A 430 -6.99 2.54 -7.35
C ARG A 430 -6.39 1.13 -7.40
N TRP A 431 -6.78 0.20 -6.53
CA TRP A 431 -6.26 -1.17 -6.47
C TRP A 431 -7.15 -2.15 -7.23
N ASP A 432 -6.57 -3.18 -7.85
CA ASP A 432 -7.36 -4.28 -8.42
C ASP A 432 -7.85 -5.20 -7.30
N ALA A 433 -9.15 -5.13 -7.00
CA ALA A 433 -9.78 -5.89 -5.92
C ALA A 433 -9.62 -7.42 -6.04
N HIS A 434 -9.35 -7.93 -7.23
CA HIS A 434 -9.24 -9.37 -7.49
C HIS A 434 -7.79 -9.87 -7.50
N ASN A 435 -6.80 -8.98 -7.43
CA ASN A 435 -5.40 -9.36 -7.54
C ASN A 435 -4.84 -9.75 -6.17
N VAL A 436 -4.08 -10.85 -6.11
CA VAL A 436 -3.43 -11.35 -4.89
C VAL A 436 -2.12 -10.61 -4.56
N THR A 437 -1.58 -9.85 -5.51
CA THR A 437 -0.48 -8.88 -5.34
C THR A 437 -0.87 -7.57 -6.03
N GLU A 438 -1.81 -6.86 -5.42
CA GLU A 438 -2.32 -5.57 -5.90
C GLU A 438 -1.24 -4.49 -5.99
N ASP A 439 -0.17 -4.64 -5.23
CA ASP A 439 0.96 -3.73 -5.08
C ASP A 439 1.89 -3.75 -6.29
N ALA A 440 2.31 -4.93 -6.73
CA ALA A 440 3.12 -5.13 -7.92
C ALA A 440 2.36 -4.64 -9.17
N ASP A 441 1.08 -4.97 -9.27
CA ASP A 441 0.16 -4.48 -10.31
C ASP A 441 0.05 -2.94 -10.31
N LEU A 442 -0.20 -2.34 -9.14
CA LEU A 442 -0.29 -0.90 -9.00
C LEU A 442 1.00 -0.19 -9.43
N GLY A 443 2.17 -0.74 -9.09
CA GLY A 443 3.46 -0.22 -9.54
C GLY A 443 3.59 -0.15 -11.07
N ILE A 444 3.12 -1.17 -11.77
CA ILE A 444 3.11 -1.19 -13.24
C ILE A 444 2.05 -0.25 -13.81
N ARG A 445 0.84 -0.19 -13.22
CA ARG A 445 -0.20 0.75 -13.65
C ARG A 445 0.24 2.20 -13.47
N LEU A 446 0.88 2.58 -12.37
CA LEU A 446 1.49 3.91 -12.22
C LEU A 446 2.43 4.24 -13.39
N ALA A 447 3.32 3.32 -13.73
CA ALA A 447 4.25 3.50 -14.85
C ALA A 447 3.54 3.63 -16.22
N ARG A 448 2.43 2.91 -16.43
CA ARG A 448 1.60 2.98 -17.65
C ARG A 448 0.87 4.32 -17.79
N TYR A 449 0.57 4.99 -16.69
CA TYR A 449 -0.08 6.31 -16.67
C TYR A 449 0.94 7.46 -16.58
N GLY A 450 2.23 7.17 -16.78
CA GLY A 450 3.30 8.17 -16.85
C GLY A 450 3.98 8.45 -15.52
N TYR A 451 3.43 7.99 -14.39
CA TYR A 451 4.03 8.22 -13.07
C TYR A 451 5.33 7.43 -12.86
N ARG A 452 6.10 7.89 -11.88
CA ARG A 452 7.35 7.32 -11.40
C ARG A 452 7.25 7.02 -9.91
N THR A 453 7.98 5.99 -9.50
CA THR A 453 8.16 5.62 -8.10
C THR A 453 9.57 5.94 -7.69
N ASP A 454 9.71 6.72 -6.62
CA ASP A 454 11.00 6.99 -6.00
C ASP A 454 11.14 6.22 -4.68
N LEU A 455 12.38 5.90 -4.33
CA LEU A 455 12.71 5.21 -3.09
C LEU A 455 13.07 6.23 -2.02
N ILE A 456 12.66 6.01 -0.78
CA ILE A 456 13.00 6.86 0.36
C ILE A 456 13.64 6.05 1.49
N HIS A 457 14.55 6.69 2.23
CA HIS A 457 15.29 6.02 3.30
C HIS A 457 14.57 6.14 4.65
N THR A 458 13.40 5.50 4.72
CA THR A 458 12.66 5.27 5.96
C THR A 458 12.28 3.81 6.03
N VAL A 459 12.23 3.26 7.24
CA VAL A 459 12.06 1.83 7.49
C VAL A 459 10.73 1.59 8.20
N THR A 460 10.06 0.52 7.77
CA THR A 460 9.01 -0.15 8.55
C THR A 460 9.53 -1.54 8.90
N TYR A 461 9.37 -1.91 10.17
CA TYR A 461 9.80 -3.22 10.66
C TYR A 461 8.62 -4.18 10.71
N GLU A 462 8.82 -5.39 10.20
CA GLU A 462 7.85 -6.49 10.24
C GLU A 462 8.49 -7.77 10.86
N GLU A 463 7.70 -8.84 11.00
CA GLU A 463 8.21 -10.16 11.41
C GLU A 463 8.65 -10.99 10.19
N ALA A 464 9.90 -11.43 10.18
CA ALA A 464 10.36 -12.42 9.22
C ALA A 464 9.76 -13.79 9.54
N ASN A 465 9.33 -14.50 8.51
CA ASN A 465 8.86 -15.87 8.67
C ASN A 465 10.02 -16.82 9.01
N CYS A 466 9.92 -17.50 10.14
CA CYS A 466 10.95 -18.41 10.65
C CYS A 466 10.67 -19.90 10.34
N ARG A 467 9.56 -20.25 9.69
CA ARG A 467 9.16 -21.65 9.46
C ARG A 467 9.18 -21.99 7.96
N PRO A 468 9.89 -23.05 7.51
CA PRO A 468 10.08 -23.33 6.08
C PRO A 468 8.79 -23.36 5.27
N TRP A 469 7.80 -24.14 5.70
CA TRP A 469 6.55 -24.29 4.96
C TRP A 469 5.70 -23.01 4.93
N ARG A 470 5.67 -22.26 6.04
CA ARG A 470 4.95 -20.97 6.09
C ARG A 470 5.64 -19.93 5.19
N TRP A 471 6.97 -19.94 5.14
CA TRP A 471 7.74 -19.13 4.21
C TRP A 471 7.42 -19.50 2.75
N ILE A 472 7.35 -20.80 2.42
CA ILE A 472 6.97 -21.28 1.07
C ILE A 472 5.56 -20.80 0.70
N ARG A 473 4.59 -20.88 1.63
CA ARG A 473 3.23 -20.37 1.42
C ARG A 473 3.23 -18.87 1.11
N GLN A 474 3.91 -18.07 1.93
CA GLN A 474 4.03 -16.63 1.72
C GLN A 474 4.65 -16.31 0.36
N ARG A 475 5.75 -16.95 -0.01
CA ARG A 475 6.41 -16.73 -1.31
C ARG A 475 5.61 -17.22 -2.51
N SER A 476 4.87 -18.32 -2.36
CA SER A 476 4.00 -18.81 -3.43
C SER A 476 2.92 -17.78 -3.79
N ARG A 477 2.39 -17.05 -2.79
CA ARG A 477 1.44 -15.95 -3.01
C ARG A 477 2.06 -14.81 -3.84
N TRP A 478 3.29 -14.40 -3.51
CA TRP A 478 3.97 -13.33 -4.24
C TRP A 478 4.30 -13.73 -5.68
N LEU A 479 4.83 -14.93 -5.88
CA LEU A 479 5.14 -15.44 -7.23
C LEU A 479 3.88 -15.63 -8.07
N LYS A 480 2.79 -16.12 -7.47
CA LYS A 480 1.49 -16.23 -8.15
C LYS A 480 1.03 -14.85 -8.62
N GLY A 481 1.10 -13.87 -7.75
CA GLY A 481 0.73 -12.51 -8.09
C GLY A 481 1.64 -11.85 -9.14
N TYR A 482 2.94 -12.16 -9.15
CA TYR A 482 3.84 -11.75 -10.23
C TYR A 482 3.43 -12.37 -11.57
N MET A 483 3.05 -13.66 -11.59
CA MET A 483 2.51 -14.31 -12.79
C MET A 483 1.19 -13.66 -13.24
N VAL A 484 0.27 -13.39 -12.32
CA VAL A 484 -1.00 -12.69 -12.61
C VAL A 484 -0.72 -11.31 -13.22
N THR A 485 0.14 -10.53 -12.60
CA THR A 485 0.53 -9.19 -13.05
C THR A 485 1.15 -9.25 -14.45
N TYR A 486 2.09 -10.17 -14.66
CA TYR A 486 2.71 -10.36 -15.98
C TYR A 486 1.68 -10.67 -17.06
N LEU A 487 0.81 -11.65 -16.79
CA LEU A 487 -0.20 -12.11 -17.74
C LEU A 487 -1.26 -11.04 -18.05
N VAL A 488 -1.77 -10.32 -17.04
CA VAL A 488 -2.76 -9.25 -17.22
C VAL A 488 -2.19 -8.15 -18.11
N HIS A 489 -0.99 -7.67 -17.81
CA HIS A 489 -0.36 -6.58 -18.56
C HIS A 489 0.07 -7.02 -19.97
N MET A 490 0.41 -8.29 -20.18
CA MET A 490 0.80 -8.85 -21.47
C MET A 490 -0.38 -9.30 -22.34
N ARG A 491 -1.65 -9.13 -21.91
CA ARG A 491 -2.83 -9.40 -22.77
C ARG A 491 -2.81 -8.59 -24.07
N ARG A 492 -2.25 -7.37 -24.03
CA ARG A 492 -2.12 -6.47 -25.19
C ARG A 492 -0.71 -5.87 -25.24
N PRO A 493 0.31 -6.63 -25.67
CA PRO A 493 1.71 -6.23 -25.52
C PRO A 493 2.07 -4.97 -26.33
N ARG A 494 1.44 -4.78 -27.51
CA ARG A 494 1.61 -3.55 -28.31
C ARG A 494 1.08 -2.30 -27.58
N GLN A 495 -0.03 -2.43 -26.85
CA GLN A 495 -0.57 -1.33 -26.05
C GLN A 495 0.33 -1.06 -24.85
N LEU A 496 0.78 -2.11 -24.17
CA LEU A 496 1.71 -1.98 -23.04
C LEU A 496 3.01 -1.28 -23.46
N LEU A 497 3.60 -1.67 -24.59
CA LEU A 497 4.80 -1.04 -25.14
C LEU A 497 4.58 0.45 -25.44
N ARG A 498 3.43 0.84 -26.00
CA ARG A 498 3.09 2.25 -26.25
C ARG A 498 2.95 3.06 -24.97
N GLN A 499 2.33 2.48 -23.93
CA GLN A 499 2.10 3.16 -22.65
C GLN A 499 3.37 3.28 -21.79
N LEU A 500 4.20 2.23 -21.77
CA LEU A 500 5.44 2.20 -20.99
C LEU A 500 6.62 2.85 -21.74
N GLY A 501 6.60 2.85 -23.07
CA GLY A 501 7.79 3.08 -23.89
C GLY A 501 8.79 1.92 -23.81
N HIS A 502 9.78 1.92 -24.71
CA HIS A 502 10.74 0.82 -24.86
C HIS A 502 11.51 0.52 -23.57
N ARG A 503 12.00 1.57 -22.88
CA ARG A 503 12.84 1.42 -21.68
C ARG A 503 12.11 0.69 -20.54
N ARG A 504 10.91 1.15 -20.18
CA ARG A 504 10.12 0.53 -19.10
C ARG A 504 9.52 -0.82 -19.53
N PHE A 505 9.18 -0.99 -20.82
CA PHE A 505 8.68 -2.27 -21.33
C PHE A 505 9.74 -3.37 -21.25
N TRP A 506 10.97 -3.12 -21.73
CA TRP A 506 12.04 -4.10 -21.62
C TRP A 506 12.49 -4.31 -20.17
N GLY A 507 12.49 -3.25 -19.34
CA GLY A 507 12.67 -3.40 -17.90
C GLY A 507 11.62 -4.32 -17.26
N PHE A 508 10.35 -4.22 -17.68
CA PHE A 508 9.27 -5.10 -17.24
C PHE A 508 9.50 -6.56 -17.68
N GLN A 509 9.95 -6.80 -18.92
CA GLN A 509 10.30 -8.16 -19.39
C GLN A 509 11.48 -8.74 -18.61
N LEU A 510 12.55 -7.95 -18.45
CA LEU A 510 13.73 -8.36 -17.71
C LEU A 510 13.42 -8.65 -16.26
N PHE A 511 12.53 -7.88 -15.63
CA PHE A 511 12.21 -8.08 -14.23
C PHE A 511 11.24 -9.23 -14.01
N PHE A 512 10.02 -9.15 -14.54
CA PHE A 512 8.98 -10.16 -14.28
C PHE A 512 9.23 -11.45 -15.06
N GLY A 513 9.56 -11.32 -16.36
CA GLY A 513 9.78 -12.46 -17.23
C GLY A 513 10.94 -13.33 -16.75
N THR A 514 12.09 -12.72 -16.44
CA THR A 514 13.23 -13.51 -15.95
C THR A 514 12.99 -14.03 -14.53
N ALA A 515 12.36 -13.28 -13.61
CA ALA A 515 12.10 -13.76 -12.26
C ALA A 515 11.19 -15.01 -12.27
N ILE A 516 10.11 -15.00 -13.05
CA ILE A 516 9.18 -16.13 -13.16
C ILE A 516 9.88 -17.34 -13.79
N LEU A 517 10.53 -17.15 -14.95
CA LEU A 517 11.18 -18.24 -15.67
C LEU A 517 12.35 -18.82 -14.87
N GLN A 518 13.13 -17.98 -14.19
CA GLN A 518 14.30 -18.43 -13.43
C GLN A 518 13.91 -19.37 -12.30
N PHE A 519 12.86 -19.07 -11.53
CA PHE A 519 12.41 -19.98 -10.46
C PHE A 519 11.80 -21.28 -11.00
N LEU A 520 11.13 -21.24 -12.15
CA LEU A 520 10.60 -22.45 -12.78
C LEU A 520 11.72 -23.33 -13.36
N LEU A 521 12.74 -22.74 -13.96
CA LEU A 521 13.83 -23.46 -14.63
C LEU A 521 15.02 -23.77 -13.70
N ALA A 522 15.05 -23.22 -12.48
CA ALA A 522 16.13 -23.42 -11.51
C ALA A 522 16.53 -24.90 -11.26
N PRO A 523 15.60 -25.89 -11.20
CA PRO A 523 15.98 -27.29 -11.03
C PRO A 523 16.93 -27.83 -12.12
N LEU A 524 16.85 -27.30 -13.34
CA LEU A 524 17.74 -27.69 -14.45
C LEU A 524 19.17 -27.22 -14.23
N ILE A 525 19.36 -26.11 -13.51
CA ILE A 525 20.68 -25.61 -13.16
C ILE A 525 21.17 -26.32 -11.89
N TRP A 526 20.29 -26.58 -10.92
CA TRP A 526 20.66 -27.20 -9.66
C TRP A 526 20.98 -28.68 -9.75
N CYS A 527 20.47 -29.41 -10.74
CA CYS A 527 20.92 -30.79 -10.94
C CYS A 527 22.44 -30.87 -11.18
N PHE A 528 23.09 -29.79 -11.67
CA PHE A 528 24.54 -29.72 -11.80
C PHE A 528 25.27 -29.53 -10.46
N TRP A 529 24.59 -29.15 -9.37
CA TRP A 529 25.18 -29.23 -8.02
C TRP A 529 25.44 -30.67 -7.61
N LEU A 530 24.65 -31.63 -8.09
CA LEU A 530 24.85 -33.05 -7.80
C LEU A 530 26.21 -33.54 -8.34
N ILE A 531 26.71 -32.93 -9.42
CA ILE A 531 28.07 -33.18 -9.96
C ILE A 531 29.13 -32.75 -8.95
N LEU A 532 28.95 -31.61 -8.26
CA LEU A 532 29.87 -31.15 -7.22
C LEU A 532 29.92 -32.11 -6.03
N PHE A 533 28.86 -32.91 -5.83
CA PHE A 533 28.78 -33.97 -4.81
C PHE A 533 29.17 -35.36 -5.34
N GLY A 534 29.71 -35.45 -6.57
CA GLY A 534 30.21 -36.70 -7.15
C GLY A 534 29.13 -37.64 -7.68
N LEU A 535 27.89 -37.16 -7.88
CA LEU A 535 26.82 -37.99 -8.43
C LEU A 535 26.91 -38.08 -9.96
N PRO A 536 26.64 -39.26 -10.55
CA PRO A 536 26.75 -39.48 -11.98
C PRO A 536 25.64 -38.74 -12.76
N VAL A 537 26.01 -38.11 -13.86
CA VAL A 537 25.12 -37.41 -14.80
C VAL A 537 25.20 -38.12 -16.16
N PRO A 538 24.14 -38.11 -17.01
CA PRO A 538 24.16 -38.81 -18.30
C PRO A 538 25.42 -38.53 -19.11
N GLN A 539 26.13 -39.59 -19.48
CA GLN A 539 27.50 -39.56 -20.00
C GLN A 539 27.57 -39.34 -21.51
N ASP A 540 26.92 -38.29 -22.04
CA ASP A 540 27.27 -37.82 -23.37
C ASP A 540 28.58 -37.00 -23.29
N ILE A 541 29.55 -37.30 -24.16
CA ILE A 541 30.90 -36.71 -24.17
C ILE A 541 30.82 -35.19 -24.42
N ALA A 542 29.94 -34.75 -25.34
CA ALA A 542 29.73 -33.34 -25.64
C ALA A 542 29.12 -32.57 -24.44
N PHE A 543 28.25 -33.25 -23.69
CA PHE A 543 27.61 -32.71 -22.49
C PHE A 543 28.65 -32.48 -21.37
N THR A 544 29.55 -33.44 -21.18
CA THR A 544 30.54 -33.38 -20.10
C THR A 544 31.66 -32.37 -20.36
N GLN A 545 32.12 -32.22 -21.60
CA GLN A 545 33.26 -31.35 -21.94
C GLN A 545 32.93 -29.86 -22.02
N PHE A 546 31.74 -29.49 -22.51
CA PHE A 546 31.40 -28.09 -22.76
C PHE A 546 30.28 -27.56 -21.85
N VAL A 547 29.23 -28.35 -21.64
CA VAL A 547 28.04 -27.89 -20.90
C VAL A 547 28.34 -27.80 -19.41
N THR A 548 28.94 -28.84 -18.81
CA THR A 548 29.23 -28.87 -17.37
C THR A 548 30.12 -27.70 -16.92
N PRO A 549 31.29 -27.41 -17.55
CA PRO A 549 32.10 -26.25 -17.16
C PRO A 549 31.38 -24.91 -17.35
N THR A 550 30.60 -24.77 -18.43
CA THR A 550 29.84 -23.53 -18.72
C THR A 550 28.78 -23.27 -17.65
N VAL A 551 27.98 -24.28 -17.30
CA VAL A 551 26.95 -24.18 -16.26
C VAL A 551 27.61 -23.92 -14.90
N THR A 552 28.71 -24.61 -14.59
CA THR A 552 29.44 -24.42 -13.34
C THR A 552 29.98 -23.00 -13.21
N ALA A 553 30.62 -22.48 -14.27
CA ALA A 553 31.09 -21.10 -14.32
C ALA A 553 29.93 -20.12 -14.14
N ALA A 554 28.80 -20.33 -14.81
CA ALA A 554 27.62 -19.47 -14.66
C ALA A 554 27.09 -19.48 -13.21
N ILE A 555 27.00 -20.63 -12.55
CA ILE A 555 26.59 -20.75 -11.14
C ILE A 555 27.55 -20.00 -10.23
N LEU A 556 28.86 -20.22 -10.38
CA LEU A 556 29.89 -19.58 -9.54
C LEU A 556 29.89 -18.06 -9.74
N THR A 557 29.86 -17.58 -10.98
CA THR A 557 29.82 -16.15 -11.29
C THR A 557 28.55 -15.49 -10.72
N THR A 558 27.38 -16.08 -10.94
CA THR A 558 26.12 -15.50 -10.43
C THR A 558 26.04 -15.55 -8.90
N THR A 559 26.53 -16.61 -8.27
CA THR A 559 26.64 -16.70 -6.81
C THR A 559 27.59 -15.65 -6.25
N ALA A 560 28.73 -15.43 -6.90
CA ALA A 560 29.68 -14.40 -6.49
C ALA A 560 29.07 -12.99 -6.61
N VAL A 561 28.36 -12.70 -7.71
CA VAL A 561 27.62 -11.43 -7.88
C VAL A 561 26.59 -11.25 -6.77
N ASP A 562 25.74 -12.25 -6.52
CA ASP A 562 24.72 -12.18 -5.48
C ASP A 562 25.33 -11.97 -4.09
N ALA A 563 26.44 -12.67 -3.79
CA ALA A 563 27.16 -12.50 -2.54
C ALA A 563 27.74 -11.10 -2.38
N LEU A 564 28.37 -10.54 -3.42
CA LEU A 564 28.94 -9.18 -3.39
C LEU A 564 27.86 -8.12 -3.15
N VAL A 565 26.72 -8.22 -3.85
CA VAL A 565 25.60 -7.28 -3.68
C VAL A 565 25.00 -7.41 -2.28
N ALA A 566 24.85 -8.64 -1.76
CA ALA A 566 24.36 -8.88 -0.40
C ALA A 566 25.30 -8.34 0.67
N LEU A 567 26.62 -8.59 0.55
CA LEU A 567 27.63 -8.06 1.47
C LEU A 567 27.65 -6.53 1.47
N PHE A 568 27.52 -5.90 0.29
CA PHE A 568 27.37 -4.45 0.19
C PHE A 568 26.10 -3.94 0.91
N ALA A 569 24.97 -4.64 0.75
CA ALA A 569 23.72 -4.25 1.39
C ALA A 569 23.80 -4.33 2.93
N ILE A 570 24.48 -5.34 3.46
CA ILE A 570 24.62 -5.60 4.90
C ILE A 570 25.65 -4.66 5.55
N SER A 571 26.79 -4.41 4.90
CA SER A 571 27.89 -3.60 5.46
C SER A 571 27.44 -2.17 5.81
N ARG A 572 26.44 -1.65 5.10
CA ARG A 572 25.89 -0.31 5.30
C ARG A 572 24.85 -0.21 6.41
N GLN A 573 24.49 -1.32 7.06
CA GLN A 573 23.47 -1.37 8.11
C GLN A 573 24.02 -1.60 9.52
N GLY A 574 25.34 -1.77 9.68
CA GLY A 574 25.93 -2.16 10.97
C GLY A 574 25.56 -3.59 11.40
N ARG A 575 25.10 -4.43 10.48
CA ARG A 575 24.67 -5.82 10.76
C ARG A 575 25.73 -6.85 10.35
N GLY A 576 26.98 -6.63 10.74
CA GLY A 576 28.12 -7.49 10.37
C GLY A 576 27.92 -8.98 10.70
N ARG A 577 27.14 -9.28 11.75
CA ARG A 577 26.78 -10.65 12.16
C ARG A 577 25.99 -11.43 11.09
N LEU A 578 25.38 -10.76 10.10
CA LEU A 578 24.70 -11.42 8.98
C LEU A 578 25.65 -11.79 7.82
N MET A 579 26.85 -11.20 7.75
CA MET A 579 27.77 -11.42 6.62
C MET A 579 28.18 -12.88 6.41
N PRO A 580 28.49 -13.68 7.45
CA PRO A 580 28.86 -15.08 7.25
C PRO A 580 27.73 -15.91 6.63
N TRP A 581 26.48 -15.50 6.81
CA TRP A 581 25.32 -16.25 6.30
C TRP A 581 25.07 -16.03 4.80
N VAL A 582 25.73 -15.04 4.18
CA VAL A 582 25.64 -14.79 2.73
C VAL A 582 26.07 -16.02 1.93
N ILE A 583 27.08 -16.75 2.38
CA ILE A 583 27.55 -17.98 1.71
C ILE A 583 26.49 -19.10 1.70
N THR A 584 25.50 -19.03 2.59
CA THR A 584 24.43 -20.04 2.71
C THR A 584 23.21 -19.72 1.84
N MET A 585 23.15 -18.54 1.21
CA MET A 585 22.02 -18.12 0.36
C MET A 585 21.70 -19.09 -0.80
N PRO A 586 22.67 -19.75 -1.47
CA PRO A 586 22.37 -20.75 -2.49
C PRO A 586 21.49 -21.91 -1.97
N PHE A 587 21.59 -22.27 -0.69
CA PHE A 587 20.77 -23.31 -0.06
C PHE A 587 19.39 -22.83 0.39
N TYR A 588 19.17 -21.51 0.41
CA TYR A 588 17.88 -20.89 0.75
C TYR A 588 16.91 -20.86 -0.45
N PHE A 589 17.42 -20.55 -1.64
CA PHE A 589 16.59 -20.40 -2.85
C PHE A 589 15.85 -21.67 -3.34
N PRO A 590 16.27 -22.92 -3.03
CA PRO A 590 15.46 -24.12 -3.26
C PRO A 590 14.03 -24.03 -2.76
N MET A 591 13.81 -23.42 -1.59
CA MET A 591 12.45 -23.19 -1.09
C MET A 591 11.64 -22.28 -2.02
N ALA A 592 12.27 -21.27 -2.65
CA ALA A 592 11.60 -20.35 -3.58
C ALA A 592 11.11 -21.07 -4.84
N THR A 593 11.83 -22.10 -5.30
CA THR A 593 11.42 -22.93 -6.44
C THR A 593 10.22 -23.80 -6.10
N VAL A 594 10.20 -24.43 -4.92
CA VAL A 594 9.00 -25.13 -4.41
C VAL A 594 7.82 -24.16 -4.34
N ALA A 595 8.05 -22.95 -3.86
CA ALA A 595 7.03 -21.91 -3.83
C ALA A 595 6.53 -21.52 -5.23
N ALA A 596 7.41 -21.45 -6.24
CA ALA A 596 7.05 -21.16 -7.63
C ALA A 596 6.15 -22.23 -8.25
N TYR A 597 6.45 -23.51 -8.03
CA TYR A 597 5.61 -24.61 -8.50
C TYR A 597 4.25 -24.63 -7.81
N LYS A 598 4.21 -24.40 -6.48
CA LYS A 598 2.95 -24.20 -5.76
C LYS A 598 2.15 -23.03 -6.34
N ALA A 599 2.83 -21.91 -6.64
CA ALA A 599 2.21 -20.73 -7.23
C ALA A 599 1.56 -21.03 -8.59
N LEU A 600 2.28 -21.77 -9.45
CA LEU A 600 1.81 -22.16 -10.78
C LEU A 600 0.61 -23.09 -10.69
N LEU A 601 0.64 -24.07 -9.78
CA LEU A 601 -0.50 -24.97 -9.54
C LEU A 601 -1.73 -24.19 -9.05
N GLU A 602 -1.55 -23.30 -8.08
CA GLU A 602 -2.62 -22.45 -7.57
C GLU A 602 -3.15 -21.47 -8.61
N LEU A 603 -2.31 -20.94 -9.49
CA LEU A 603 -2.76 -20.07 -10.58
C LEU A 603 -3.81 -20.76 -11.46
N VAL A 604 -3.68 -22.08 -11.65
CA VAL A 604 -4.60 -22.89 -12.46
C VAL A 604 -5.81 -23.33 -11.65
N VAL A 605 -5.60 -23.85 -10.45
CA VAL A 605 -6.65 -24.50 -9.64
C VAL A 605 -7.45 -23.50 -8.79
N ALA A 606 -6.79 -22.45 -8.30
CA ALA A 606 -7.36 -21.50 -7.34
C ALA A 606 -6.73 -20.08 -7.48
N PRO A 607 -6.94 -19.40 -8.63
CA PRO A 607 -6.23 -18.15 -8.96
C PRO A 607 -6.45 -17.03 -7.94
N PHE A 608 -7.63 -16.98 -7.33
CA PHE A 608 -8.02 -15.97 -6.33
C PHE A 608 -7.81 -16.41 -4.88
N TYR A 609 -7.25 -17.61 -4.64
CA TYR A 609 -7.02 -18.09 -3.28
C TYR A 609 -5.93 -17.29 -2.58
N TRP A 610 -6.20 -16.88 -1.34
CA TRP A 610 -5.27 -16.13 -0.50
C TRP A 610 -4.91 -16.95 0.75
N ASP A 611 -3.63 -17.33 0.85
CA ASP A 611 -3.05 -18.06 1.98
C ASP A 611 -2.51 -17.04 3.00
N LYS A 612 -3.25 -16.82 4.09
CA LYS A 612 -2.89 -15.84 5.14
C LYS A 612 -1.56 -16.23 5.78
N THR A 613 -0.70 -15.24 5.99
CA THR A 613 0.51 -15.42 6.80
C THR A 613 0.18 -15.10 8.26
N ASP A 614 0.50 -16.03 9.15
CA ASP A 614 0.34 -15.81 10.60
C ASP A 614 1.60 -15.17 11.17
N HIS A 615 1.42 -14.14 12.00
CA HIS A 615 2.48 -13.42 12.73
C HIS A 615 2.39 -13.73 14.25
N GLY A 616 3.31 -13.20 15.06
CA GLY A 616 3.37 -13.38 16.51
C GLY A 616 4.00 -14.70 16.98
N GLN A 617 4.77 -15.36 16.12
CA GLN A 617 5.24 -16.73 16.38
C GLN A 617 6.62 -16.77 17.03
N THR A 618 7.36 -15.68 16.99
CA THR A 618 8.67 -15.52 17.63
C THR A 618 8.56 -14.75 18.95
N PRO A 619 9.50 -14.90 19.89
CA PRO A 619 9.54 -14.06 21.10
C PRO A 619 9.58 -12.56 20.77
N GLU A 620 10.31 -12.19 19.71
CA GLU A 620 10.34 -10.83 19.19
C GLU A 620 9.00 -10.43 18.56
N GLY A 621 8.33 -11.33 17.85
CA GLY A 621 6.96 -11.14 17.38
C GLY A 621 5.96 -10.95 18.51
N GLN A 622 6.05 -11.74 19.58
CA GLN A 622 5.21 -11.60 20.77
C GLN A 622 5.53 -10.30 21.53
N SER A 623 6.79 -9.90 21.59
CA SER A 623 7.22 -8.60 22.14
C SER A 623 6.73 -7.43 21.27
N ALA A 624 6.75 -7.58 19.95
CA ALA A 624 6.15 -6.63 19.01
C ALA A 624 4.65 -6.47 19.26
N LEU A 625 3.95 -7.59 19.46
CA LEU A 625 2.53 -7.65 19.82
C LEU A 625 2.25 -7.07 21.21
N ARG A 626 3.23 -7.03 22.12
CA ARG A 626 3.10 -6.35 23.42
C ARG A 626 3.58 -4.90 23.40
N SER A 627 4.10 -4.43 22.26
CA SER A 627 4.75 -3.12 22.10
C SER A 627 6.01 -2.91 22.95
N ASP A 628 6.63 -3.97 23.45
CA ASP A 628 7.83 -3.91 24.29
C ASP A 628 9.12 -3.68 23.49
N ILE A 629 9.03 -3.57 22.16
CA ILE A 629 10.18 -3.26 21.31
C ILE A 629 10.61 -1.82 21.59
N ALA A 630 11.59 -1.67 22.48
CA ALA A 630 12.47 -0.51 22.50
C ALA A 630 13.11 -0.39 21.11
N PRO A 631 13.29 0.83 20.57
CA PRO A 631 14.04 1.00 19.32
C PRO A 631 15.34 0.23 19.46
N VAL A 632 15.66 -0.63 18.47
CA VAL A 632 16.93 -1.35 18.42
C VAL A 632 18.02 -0.31 18.64
N LYS A 633 18.60 -0.28 19.85
CA LYS A 633 19.72 0.59 20.16
C LYS A 633 20.83 0.10 19.26
N PHE A 634 21.09 0.82 18.17
CA PHE A 634 22.33 0.69 17.44
C PHE A 634 23.41 0.87 18.50
N GLN A 635 24.16 -0.20 18.79
CA GLN A 635 25.33 -0.06 19.66
C GLN A 635 26.23 0.98 18.98
N PRO A 636 26.49 2.14 19.61
CA PRO A 636 27.60 2.97 19.21
C PRO A 636 28.85 2.11 19.31
N GLY A 637 29.75 2.28 18.35
CA GLY A 637 30.98 1.52 18.27
C GLY A 637 31.70 1.46 19.62
N HIS A 638 32.36 0.32 19.83
CA HIS A 638 33.44 0.17 20.78
C HIS A 638 34.31 1.44 20.80
N GLU A 639 34.17 2.24 21.86
CA GLU A 639 35.23 3.14 22.27
C GLU A 639 36.31 2.25 22.90
N SER A 640 37.51 2.31 22.34
CA SER A 640 38.73 1.56 22.71
C SER A 640 38.78 0.06 22.39
N LEU A 641 39.19 -0.27 21.16
CA LEU A 641 40.43 -1.01 20.81
C LEU A 641 40.41 -1.41 19.34
#